data_AF-D2VR12-F1
#
_entry.id   AF-D2VR12-F1
#
_cell.length_a   1.000
_cell.length_b   1.000
_cell.length_c   1.000
_cell.angle_alpha   90.00
_cell.angle_beta   90.00
_cell.angle_gamma   90.00
#
_symmetry.space_group_name_H-M   'P 1'
#
loop_
_entity.id
_entity.type
_entity.pdbx_description
1 polymer ?
#
loop_
_entity_poly.entity_id
_entity_poly.type
_entity_poly.pdbx_seq_one_letter_code
_entity_poly.pdbx_strand_id
1 'polypeptide(L)'
;MQTQQFLQQKGQSITTLHEKYKIRSSTHPDQTSFPLIVLNYDNIQSPRDEQIVNECRGLVLELNSWKIVARGMTRFFNQHHSYSSSPNIRGLNDDRELVFLEQDQSPSLEKSKLFDYSNFSLETKEDGTFLLMFCYEGEWMIATRHNFCEDYLAIGSETQKTYRELFVEICGGVELNEIGKDLDPSLTYCLEMCSSQNEIVQIYQNPVIYLLTIVETQSGKELSRDQVDKICLKLRKRAELKNWKRPKRFENFSSLEQALKHLDTFISTHENVEARLRIEGFIMRDTNNQRLKLKNPFYLLIHKMKYRGWIQATPKFLIPFVVHFEDYKKSSNSDKPFIISVLSKYYECEYEMKELEVRYQYCKNILQKEIVQLESLWSTCSKMNEQEFETFQNDPSVKNRSRLFDLIKVLKNSTCSEKPTLSQLLKNNSTYIVAQLFSGQSQQEAFESAVLSSRASKHSENYCQPAKKLKVTEPNNGLAKTKPFLDKKTNQYKVQCYCGKAMVLKRLKRDLVQYRKCHCGKCFDIHTYKVGTLLYQCTSYPKCLLNHEAHQRDEMFSDEKIQYYKGQPLGIPSSELCKIYRLQIHEIMSILMKKNNWKKSQCYQLIAEWLKVEKSQAHVALFSIETCLFVISKFIDNYNIYN
;
A
#
# COMPACT_ATOMS: atom_id res chain seq x y z
N MET A 1 -6.21 -29.47 9.88
CA MET A 1 -6.12 -28.32 8.95
C MET A 1 -5.41 -28.75 7.68
N GLN A 2 -5.77 -28.18 6.52
CA GLN A 2 -5.14 -28.58 5.26
C GLN A 2 -3.65 -28.20 5.21
N THR A 3 -3.26 -27.04 5.76
CA THR A 3 -1.84 -26.62 5.80
C THR A 3 -0.98 -27.58 6.61
N GLN A 4 -1.47 -28.02 7.77
CA GLN A 4 -0.75 -28.99 8.61
C GLN A 4 -0.63 -30.34 7.90
N GLN A 5 -1.73 -30.85 7.32
CA GLN A 5 -1.73 -32.10 6.57
C GLN A 5 -0.76 -32.05 5.40
N PHE A 6 -0.70 -30.92 4.69
CA PHE A 6 0.27 -30.70 3.62
C PHE A 6 1.72 -30.82 4.13
N LEU A 7 2.07 -30.16 5.24
CA LEU A 7 3.43 -30.19 5.78
C LEU A 7 3.84 -31.55 6.38
N GLN A 8 2.87 -32.37 6.76
CA GLN A 8 3.10 -33.74 7.26
C GLN A 8 3.28 -34.76 6.12
N GLN A 9 2.97 -34.42 4.87
CA GLN A 9 3.17 -35.32 3.72
C GLN A 9 4.66 -35.43 3.36
N LYS A 10 5.08 -36.66 3.01
CA LYS A 10 6.46 -36.93 2.59
C LYS A 10 6.84 -36.07 1.38
N GLY A 11 7.97 -35.39 1.46
CA GLY A 11 8.49 -34.52 0.41
C GLY A 11 7.93 -33.09 0.42
N GLN A 12 6.97 -32.78 1.29
CA GLN A 12 6.51 -31.41 1.51
C GLN A 12 7.35 -30.72 2.58
N SER A 13 7.47 -29.40 2.45
CA SER A 13 8.25 -28.52 3.30
C SER A 13 7.76 -27.07 3.20
N ILE A 14 8.29 -26.20 4.05
CA ILE A 14 8.07 -24.74 3.95
C ILE A 14 8.46 -24.20 2.57
N THR A 15 9.53 -24.73 1.96
CA THR A 15 9.96 -24.36 0.60
C THR A 15 8.90 -24.69 -0.43
N THR A 16 8.37 -25.92 -0.41
CA THR A 16 7.31 -26.33 -1.35
C THR A 16 5.99 -25.56 -1.12
N LEU A 17 5.70 -25.21 0.14
CA LEU A 17 4.53 -24.38 0.49
C LEU A 17 4.68 -22.97 -0.10
N HIS A 18 5.89 -22.40 -0.05
CA HIS A 18 6.20 -21.13 -0.70
C HIS A 18 6.12 -21.22 -2.22
N GLU A 19 6.69 -22.26 -2.83
CA GLU A 19 6.70 -22.42 -4.28
C GLU A 19 5.28 -22.53 -4.85
N LYS A 20 4.45 -23.40 -4.24
CA LYS A 20 3.09 -23.72 -4.72
C LYS A 20 2.05 -22.66 -4.37
N TYR A 21 2.09 -22.14 -3.14
CA TYR A 21 1.03 -21.26 -2.61
C TYR A 21 1.51 -19.85 -2.24
N LYS A 22 2.81 -19.56 -2.45
CA LYS A 22 3.43 -18.26 -2.11
C LYS A 22 3.25 -17.89 -0.64
N ILE A 23 3.18 -18.90 0.23
CA ILE A 23 3.18 -18.69 1.68
C ILE A 23 4.57 -18.24 2.10
N ARG A 24 4.62 -17.15 2.84
CA ARG A 24 5.83 -16.64 3.49
C ARG A 24 5.88 -17.17 4.92
N SER A 25 7.09 -17.31 5.44
CA SER A 25 7.31 -17.75 6.80
C SER A 25 8.33 -16.88 7.52
N SER A 26 8.21 -16.83 8.84
CA SER A 26 9.23 -16.28 9.75
C SER A 26 9.34 -17.19 10.95
N THR A 27 10.56 -17.52 11.38
CA THR A 27 10.79 -18.29 12.59
C THR A 27 10.91 -17.38 13.81
N HIS A 28 10.73 -17.95 15.00
CA HIS A 28 11.02 -17.28 16.25
C HIS A 28 12.52 -16.95 16.34
N PRO A 29 12.94 -15.79 16.90
CA PRO A 29 14.35 -15.43 17.00
C PRO A 29 15.17 -16.39 17.87
N ASP A 30 14.60 -16.84 18.99
CA ASP A 30 15.15 -17.91 19.82
C ASP A 30 14.52 -19.25 19.42
N GLN A 31 15.14 -19.95 18.47
CA GLN A 31 14.69 -21.27 18.01
C GLN A 31 15.08 -22.39 18.97
N THR A 32 16.02 -22.15 19.89
CA THR A 32 16.46 -23.15 20.85
C THR A 32 15.38 -23.38 21.90
N SER A 33 14.82 -22.30 22.43
CA SER A 33 13.71 -22.38 23.38
C SER A 33 12.36 -22.51 22.69
N PHE A 34 12.19 -21.87 21.53
CA PHE A 34 10.90 -21.78 20.84
C PHE A 34 11.06 -22.16 19.38
N PRO A 35 10.99 -23.45 19.02
CA PRO A 35 11.08 -23.92 17.65
C PRO A 35 9.79 -23.60 16.89
N LEU A 36 9.42 -22.33 16.79
CA LEU A 36 8.14 -21.87 16.24
C LEU A 36 8.32 -21.17 14.89
N ILE A 37 7.31 -21.32 14.04
CA ILE A 37 7.23 -20.65 12.75
C ILE A 37 5.84 -20.02 12.57
N VAL A 38 5.80 -18.79 12.09
CA VAL A 38 4.56 -18.12 11.67
C VAL A 38 4.45 -18.14 10.15
N LEU A 39 3.27 -18.53 9.65
CA LEU A 39 2.95 -18.67 8.23
C LEU A 39 1.93 -17.61 7.81
N ASN A 40 2.25 -16.89 6.73
CA ASN A 40 1.36 -15.89 6.17
C ASN A 40 1.37 -15.85 4.64
N TYR A 41 0.18 -15.73 4.04
CA TYR A 41 0.03 -15.63 2.60
C TYR A 41 0.60 -14.32 2.01
N ASP A 42 1.02 -14.38 0.75
CA ASP A 42 1.31 -13.20 -0.05
C ASP A 42 0.00 -12.58 -0.54
N ASN A 43 -0.24 -11.29 -0.25
CA ASN A 43 -1.49 -10.62 -0.63
C ASN A 43 -1.72 -10.57 -2.15
N ILE A 44 -0.65 -10.63 -2.95
CA ILE A 44 -0.68 -10.50 -4.41
C ILE A 44 -0.56 -11.87 -5.07
N GLN A 45 0.44 -12.66 -4.68
CA GLN A 45 0.84 -13.86 -5.43
C GLN A 45 0.15 -15.15 -4.96
N SER A 46 -0.38 -15.20 -3.74
CA SER A 46 -1.02 -16.42 -3.24
C SER A 46 -2.38 -16.67 -3.90
N PRO A 47 -2.68 -17.92 -4.32
CA PRO A 47 -3.96 -18.27 -4.92
C PRO A 47 -5.09 -18.09 -3.90
N ARG A 48 -6.10 -17.27 -4.25
CA ARG A 48 -7.11 -16.77 -3.29
C ARG A 48 -8.18 -17.80 -2.94
N ASP A 49 -8.37 -18.80 -3.80
CA ASP A 49 -9.41 -19.81 -3.62
C ASP A 49 -8.96 -20.98 -2.75
N GLU A 50 -7.65 -21.19 -2.62
CA GLU A 50 -7.07 -22.29 -1.83
C GLU A 50 -7.32 -22.15 -0.33
N GLN A 51 -7.81 -23.21 0.31
CA GLN A 51 -8.05 -23.23 1.75
C GLN A 51 -6.75 -23.11 2.55
N ILE A 52 -5.66 -23.77 2.11
CA ILE A 52 -4.31 -23.64 2.69
C ILE A 52 -3.90 -22.16 2.79
N VAL A 53 -4.21 -21.35 1.77
CA VAL A 53 -3.89 -19.92 1.76
C VAL A 53 -4.72 -19.16 2.79
N ASN A 54 -6.01 -19.51 2.96
CA ASN A 54 -6.87 -18.84 3.93
C ASN A 54 -6.52 -19.19 5.38
N GLU A 55 -6.03 -20.41 5.60
CA GLU A 55 -5.54 -20.89 6.88
C GLU A 55 -4.24 -20.16 7.30
N CYS A 56 -3.36 -19.85 6.35
CA CYS A 56 -2.10 -19.16 6.56
C CYS A 56 -2.26 -17.64 6.74
N ARG A 57 -3.06 -17.18 7.73
CA ARG A 57 -3.20 -15.77 8.12
C ARG A 57 -2.58 -15.53 9.50
N GLY A 58 -1.26 -15.73 9.59
CA GLY A 58 -0.53 -15.70 10.86
C GLY A 58 -0.61 -17.03 11.64
N LEU A 59 -0.81 -18.15 10.96
CA LEU A 59 -0.84 -19.48 11.57
C LEU A 59 0.54 -19.79 12.21
N VAL A 60 0.58 -20.15 13.49
CA VAL A 60 1.81 -20.52 14.18
C VAL A 60 1.87 -22.03 14.37
N LEU A 61 2.97 -22.63 13.92
CA LEU A 61 3.25 -24.06 14.05
C LEU A 61 4.56 -24.27 14.83
N GLU A 62 4.62 -25.39 15.54
CA GLU A 62 5.88 -25.95 16.05
C GLU A 62 6.63 -26.62 14.90
N LEU A 63 7.92 -26.30 14.75
CA LEU A 63 8.81 -26.89 13.76
C LEU A 63 8.98 -28.39 14.03
N ASN A 64 9.22 -29.15 12.97
CA ASN A 64 9.40 -30.61 12.96
C ASN A 64 8.12 -31.43 13.25
N SER A 65 7.32 -31.06 14.26
CA SER A 65 6.05 -31.74 14.55
C SER A 65 4.88 -31.21 13.73
N TRP A 66 4.97 -29.94 13.29
CA TRP A 66 3.88 -29.18 12.69
C TRP A 66 2.63 -29.09 13.58
N LYS A 67 2.80 -29.21 14.90
CA LYS A 67 1.72 -28.99 15.88
C LYS A 67 1.20 -27.57 15.74
N ILE A 68 -0.13 -27.42 15.77
CA ILE A 68 -0.76 -26.09 15.74
C ILE A 68 -0.59 -25.45 17.11
N VAL A 69 0.11 -24.31 17.15
CA VAL A 69 0.41 -23.56 18.38
C VAL A 69 -0.46 -22.34 18.52
N ALA A 70 -0.77 -21.65 17.41
CA ALA A 70 -1.72 -20.55 17.41
C ALA A 70 -2.50 -20.52 16.10
N ARG A 71 -3.82 -20.33 16.19
CA ARG A 71 -4.72 -20.25 15.03
C ARG A 71 -5.66 -19.06 15.16
N GLY A 72 -5.56 -18.14 14.21
CA GLY A 72 -6.45 -16.99 14.12
C GLY A 72 -7.68 -17.22 13.23
N MET A 73 -8.41 -16.13 12.97
CA MET A 73 -9.40 -16.08 11.90
C MET A 73 -8.76 -16.42 10.54
N THR A 74 -9.46 -17.21 9.73
CA THR A 74 -9.08 -17.45 8.34
C THR A 74 -9.14 -16.15 7.53
N ARG A 75 -8.48 -16.13 6.37
CA ARG A 75 -8.58 -15.00 5.43
C ARG A 75 -10.03 -14.78 5.01
N PHE A 76 -10.48 -13.54 5.17
CA PHE A 76 -11.76 -13.05 4.64
C PHE A 76 -11.53 -11.79 3.78
N PHE A 77 -12.51 -11.51 2.93
CA PHE A 77 -12.38 -10.65 1.76
C PHE A 77 -13.26 -9.41 1.84
N ASN A 78 -13.09 -8.47 0.93
CA ASN A 78 -13.98 -7.31 0.86
C ASN A 78 -15.34 -7.73 0.28
N GLN A 79 -16.41 -7.12 0.78
CA GLN A 79 -17.72 -7.19 0.14
C GLN A 79 -17.69 -6.37 -1.14
N HIS A 80 -18.05 -7.00 -2.27
CA HIS A 80 -18.26 -6.27 -3.51
C HIS A 80 -19.58 -5.55 -3.48
N HIS A 81 -19.50 -4.25 -3.74
CA HIS A 81 -20.63 -3.43 -4.10
C HIS A 81 -20.10 -2.33 -5.00
N SER A 82 -20.82 -2.01 -6.07
CA SER A 82 -20.74 -0.68 -6.64
C SER A 82 -21.19 0.29 -5.54
N TYR A 83 -20.39 1.32 -5.25
CA TYR A 83 -20.88 2.46 -4.47
C TYR A 83 -21.90 3.19 -5.33
N SER A 84 -23.11 2.65 -5.40
CA SER A 84 -24.33 3.34 -5.84
C SER A 84 -25.27 3.31 -4.66
N SER A 85 -25.11 4.22 -3.71
CA SER A 85 -26.02 4.40 -2.57
C SER A 85 -27.35 5.02 -2.99
N SER A 86 -27.87 4.63 -4.16
CA SER A 86 -29.14 5.03 -4.75
C SER A 86 -29.43 4.12 -5.94
N PRO A 87 -30.71 3.93 -6.33
CA PRO A 87 -31.13 2.87 -7.25
C PRO A 87 -30.21 2.83 -8.46
N ASN A 88 -29.72 1.63 -8.79
CA ASN A 88 -29.17 1.34 -10.11
C ASN A 88 -30.07 2.03 -11.13
N ILE A 89 -29.54 3.07 -11.79
CA ILE A 89 -30.27 3.69 -12.88
C ILE A 89 -30.19 2.68 -14.02
N ARG A 90 -31.17 1.78 -14.05
CA ARG A 90 -31.42 0.84 -15.15
C ARG A 90 -31.53 1.70 -16.42
N GLY A 91 -30.48 1.72 -17.24
CA GLY A 91 -30.43 2.55 -18.44
C GLY A 91 -29.04 3.04 -18.85
N LEU A 92 -28.10 3.15 -17.90
CA LEU A 92 -26.68 3.33 -18.22
C LEU A 92 -25.95 1.98 -18.18
N ASN A 93 -26.52 0.99 -18.88
CA ASN A 93 -25.90 -0.30 -19.11
C ASN A 93 -24.87 -0.14 -20.24
N ASP A 94 -23.67 0.31 -19.90
CA ASP A 94 -22.47 -0.17 -20.59
C ASP A 94 -21.78 -1.07 -19.57
N ASP A 95 -21.39 -2.28 -19.96
CA ASP A 95 -20.85 -3.38 -19.12
C ASP A 95 -19.51 -3.05 -18.42
N ARG A 96 -19.22 -1.77 -18.21
CA ARG A 96 -18.08 -1.25 -17.47
C ARG A 96 -18.48 -1.08 -16.01
N GLU A 97 -18.65 -2.21 -15.33
CA GLU A 97 -18.49 -2.27 -13.88
C GLU A 97 -17.08 -1.77 -13.54
N LEU A 98 -16.93 -0.47 -13.37
CA LEU A 98 -15.75 0.08 -12.72
C LEU A 98 -15.94 -0.17 -11.23
N VAL A 99 -15.56 -1.39 -10.84
CA VAL A 99 -15.36 -1.82 -9.46
C VAL A 99 -14.50 -0.75 -8.79
N PHE A 100 -15.16 0.15 -8.05
CA PHE A 100 -14.48 0.85 -7.00
C PHE A 100 -14.02 -0.25 -6.06
N LEU A 101 -12.70 -0.43 -6.05
CA LEU A 101 -11.93 -1.09 -5.01
C LEU A 101 -11.71 -2.60 -5.24
N GLU A 102 -10.45 -2.89 -5.58
CA GLU A 102 -9.78 -4.16 -5.35
C GLU A 102 -10.42 -5.40 -6.02
N GLN A 103 -10.21 -5.54 -7.33
CA GLN A 103 -10.01 -6.87 -7.92
C GLN A 103 -8.89 -7.65 -7.21
N ASP A 104 -8.07 -7.01 -6.37
CA ASP A 104 -6.93 -7.59 -5.68
C ASP A 104 -7.22 -8.33 -4.36
N GLN A 105 -8.43 -8.22 -3.81
CA GLN A 105 -8.83 -8.95 -2.59
C GLN A 105 -10.28 -9.45 -2.65
N SER A 106 -10.77 -9.71 -3.85
CA SER A 106 -12.07 -10.33 -4.10
C SER A 106 -12.06 -11.80 -3.71
N PRO A 107 -13.10 -12.32 -3.03
CA PRO A 107 -13.39 -13.74 -3.10
C PRO A 107 -13.78 -14.10 -4.55
N SER A 108 -13.58 -15.35 -4.96
CA SER A 108 -14.31 -15.87 -6.11
C SER A 108 -15.82 -15.70 -5.90
N LEU A 109 -16.59 -15.57 -6.99
CA LEU A 109 -18.05 -15.47 -6.95
C LEU A 109 -18.69 -16.64 -6.17
N GLU A 110 -18.00 -17.78 -6.05
CA GLU A 110 -18.42 -18.93 -5.26
C GLU A 110 -18.25 -18.72 -3.75
N LYS A 111 -17.18 -18.06 -3.30
CA LYS A 111 -16.98 -17.77 -1.87
C LYS A 111 -17.90 -16.68 -1.34
N SER A 112 -18.29 -15.70 -2.15
CA SER A 112 -19.28 -14.70 -1.73
C SER A 112 -20.67 -15.32 -1.53
N LYS A 113 -20.99 -16.41 -2.22
CA LYS A 113 -22.24 -17.16 -2.04
C LYS A 113 -22.30 -17.93 -0.71
N LEU A 114 -21.18 -18.11 -0.01
CA LEU A 114 -21.15 -18.81 1.28
C LEU A 114 -21.62 -17.94 2.44
N PHE A 115 -21.67 -16.62 2.26
CA PHE A 115 -22.11 -15.69 3.30
C PHE A 115 -23.64 -15.61 3.34
N ASP A 116 -24.22 -15.79 4.52
CA ASP A 116 -25.66 -15.64 4.73
C ASP A 116 -26.04 -14.16 4.92
N TYR A 117 -26.62 -13.56 3.86
CA TYR A 117 -27.10 -12.18 3.88
C TYR A 117 -28.46 -12.01 4.57
N SER A 118 -29.16 -13.10 4.91
CA SER A 118 -30.49 -13.03 5.54
C SER A 118 -30.43 -12.68 7.02
N ASN A 119 -29.31 -12.97 7.68
CA ASN A 119 -29.09 -12.65 9.09
C ASN A 119 -27.60 -12.50 9.40
N PHE A 120 -27.16 -11.26 9.60
CA PHE A 120 -25.79 -10.96 9.99
C PHE A 120 -25.69 -9.73 10.90
N SER A 121 -24.48 -9.54 11.42
CA SER A 121 -24.10 -8.42 12.27
C SER A 121 -22.97 -7.61 11.66
N LEU A 122 -22.84 -6.35 12.08
CA LEU A 122 -21.71 -5.48 11.78
C LEU A 122 -20.89 -5.22 13.04
N GLU A 123 -19.58 -5.34 12.93
CA GLU A 123 -18.61 -4.91 13.96
C GLU A 123 -17.71 -3.83 13.38
N THR A 124 -17.39 -2.76 14.14
CA THR A 124 -16.46 -1.73 13.67
C THR A 124 -15.14 -2.37 13.26
N LYS A 125 -14.69 -2.04 12.05
CA LYS A 125 -13.39 -2.50 11.58
C LYS A 125 -12.32 -1.57 12.13
N GLU A 126 -11.73 -1.98 13.24
CA GLU A 126 -10.61 -1.27 13.85
C GLU A 126 -9.36 -1.36 12.96
N ASP A 127 -8.58 -0.29 12.95
CA ASP A 127 -7.53 -0.01 11.97
C ASP A 127 -6.16 0.10 12.63
N GLY A 128 -5.61 -1.05 13.03
CA GLY A 128 -4.36 -1.13 13.77
C GLY A 128 -3.48 -2.29 13.30
N THR A 129 -2.91 -3.00 14.27
CA THR A 129 -2.08 -4.18 14.02
C THR A 129 -2.79 -5.42 14.56
N PHE A 130 -3.11 -6.34 13.67
CA PHE A 130 -3.63 -7.66 14.02
C PHE A 130 -2.56 -8.50 14.74
N LEU A 131 -2.91 -9.01 15.91
CA LEU A 131 -2.06 -9.88 16.73
C LEU A 131 -2.78 -11.19 17.08
N LEU A 132 -2.00 -12.24 17.27
CA LEU A 132 -2.41 -13.45 17.98
C LEU A 132 -1.69 -13.47 19.33
N MET A 133 -2.43 -13.68 20.41
CA MET A 133 -1.88 -14.03 21.72
C MET A 133 -2.20 -15.49 22.03
N PHE A 134 -1.21 -16.27 22.46
CA PHE A 134 -1.32 -17.71 22.66
C PHE A 134 -0.29 -18.20 23.69
N CYS A 135 -0.44 -19.43 24.15
CA CYS A 135 0.47 -20.07 25.09
C CYS A 135 1.21 -21.24 24.43
N TYR A 136 2.51 -21.32 24.62
CA TYR A 136 3.35 -22.43 24.19
C TYR A 136 4.19 -22.91 25.38
N GLU A 137 3.99 -24.16 25.79
CA GLU A 137 4.73 -24.79 26.90
C GLU A 137 4.73 -23.97 28.22
N GLY A 138 3.62 -23.26 28.49
CA GLY A 138 3.46 -22.42 29.68
C GLY A 138 3.85 -20.95 29.47
N GLU A 139 4.53 -20.64 28.37
CA GLU A 139 4.95 -19.28 28.03
C GLU A 139 3.94 -18.58 27.10
N TRP A 140 3.46 -17.42 27.53
CA TRP A 140 2.54 -16.59 26.77
C TRP A 140 3.30 -15.70 25.79
N MET A 141 2.84 -15.73 24.54
CA MET A 141 3.48 -15.07 23.40
C MET A 141 2.47 -14.24 22.61
N ILE A 142 3.00 -13.30 21.83
CA ILE A 142 2.24 -12.59 20.81
C ILE A 142 2.94 -12.65 19.46
N ALA A 143 2.16 -12.77 18.39
CA ALA A 143 2.64 -12.71 17.02
C ALA A 143 1.80 -11.74 16.20
N THR A 144 2.46 -10.94 15.37
CA THR A 144 1.79 -10.33 14.22
C THR A 144 1.53 -11.41 13.18
N ARG A 145 0.90 -11.06 12.06
CA ARG A 145 0.82 -12.01 10.92
C ARG A 145 2.20 -12.38 10.35
N HIS A 146 3.25 -11.63 10.63
CA HIS A 146 4.52 -11.74 9.92
C HIS A 146 5.68 -12.24 10.79
N ASN A 147 5.60 -12.08 12.10
CA ASN A 147 6.68 -12.36 13.06
C ASN A 147 6.12 -12.43 14.49
N PHE A 148 7.00 -12.67 15.47
CA PHE A 148 6.68 -12.76 16.90
C PHE A 148 6.76 -11.41 17.63
N CYS A 149 6.33 -10.31 16.98
CA CYS A 149 6.29 -8.94 17.53
C CYS A 149 7.64 -8.29 17.90
N GLU A 150 8.76 -8.92 17.53
CA GLU A 150 10.12 -8.41 17.76
C GLU A 150 10.58 -7.36 16.72
N ASP A 151 9.80 -7.15 15.64
CA ASP A 151 10.09 -6.09 14.69
C ASP A 151 9.78 -4.71 15.29
N TYR A 152 10.58 -3.72 14.93
CA TYR A 152 10.35 -2.32 15.30
C TYR A 152 9.07 -1.76 14.67
N LEU A 153 8.41 -0.86 15.41
CA LEU A 153 7.21 -0.17 14.96
C LEU A 153 7.44 0.57 13.65
N ALA A 154 6.48 0.40 12.74
CA ALA A 154 6.56 1.00 11.42
C ALA A 154 6.30 2.51 11.44
N ILE A 155 5.91 3.19 12.52
CA ILE A 155 5.46 4.61 12.51
C ILE A 155 5.98 5.38 13.73
N GLY A 156 6.40 6.63 13.50
CA GLY A 156 6.46 7.68 14.54
C GLY A 156 7.51 7.61 15.65
N SER A 157 8.20 6.50 15.90
CA SER A 157 9.10 6.44 17.05
C SER A 157 10.55 6.76 16.66
N GLU A 158 11.07 7.89 17.16
CA GLU A 158 12.53 8.13 17.24
C GLU A 158 13.21 7.07 18.13
N THR A 159 12.44 6.42 18.99
CA THR A 159 12.82 5.26 19.80
C THR A 159 12.64 3.97 19.00
N GLN A 160 13.64 3.09 19.02
CA GLN A 160 13.57 1.74 18.45
C GLN A 160 12.66 0.84 19.32
N LYS A 161 11.34 1.07 19.28
CA LYS A 161 10.35 0.31 20.05
C LYS A 161 9.77 -0.84 19.20
N THR A 162 9.62 -2.03 19.77
CA THR A 162 9.01 -3.19 19.10
C THR A 162 7.49 -3.23 19.27
N TYR A 163 6.80 -4.06 18.47
CA TYR A 163 5.37 -4.30 18.68
C TYR A 163 5.09 -4.96 20.04
N ARG A 164 6.00 -5.78 20.56
CA ARG A 164 5.88 -6.40 21.88
C ARG A 164 5.94 -5.36 23.00
N GLU A 165 6.92 -4.46 22.95
CA GLU A 165 7.06 -3.39 23.92
C GLU A 165 5.83 -2.45 23.92
N LEU A 166 5.33 -2.10 22.74
CA LEU A 166 4.09 -1.32 22.63
C LEU A 166 2.90 -2.06 23.26
N PHE A 167 2.74 -3.35 22.99
CA PHE A 167 1.65 -4.13 23.57
C PHE A 167 1.69 -4.12 25.11
N VAL A 168 2.86 -4.37 25.69
CA VAL A 168 3.08 -4.36 27.16
C VAL A 168 2.81 -2.97 27.74
N GLU A 169 3.27 -1.90 27.08
CA GLU A 169 2.99 -0.51 27.49
C GLU A 169 1.48 -0.22 27.54
N ILE A 170 0.73 -0.63 26.51
CA ILE A 170 -0.72 -0.44 26.45
C ILE A 170 -1.43 -1.23 27.57
N CYS A 171 -0.85 -2.36 27.98
CA CYS A 171 -1.30 -3.18 29.11
C CYS A 171 -0.74 -2.72 30.46
N GLY A 172 -0.29 -1.46 30.57
CA GLY A 172 0.15 -0.88 31.83
C GLY A 172 1.50 -1.41 32.34
N GLY A 173 2.34 -1.95 31.45
CA GLY A 173 3.63 -2.55 31.81
C GLY A 173 3.53 -4.00 32.30
N VAL A 174 2.36 -4.62 32.22
CA VAL A 174 2.15 -6.01 32.64
C VAL A 174 2.65 -6.96 31.55
N GLU A 175 3.59 -7.84 31.92
CA GLU A 175 4.14 -8.87 31.02
C GLU A 175 3.10 -9.92 30.62
N LEU A 176 3.33 -10.57 29.47
CA LEU A 176 2.38 -11.50 28.84
C LEU A 176 1.95 -12.64 29.75
N ASN A 177 2.87 -13.24 30.51
CA ASN A 177 2.57 -14.34 31.44
C ASN A 177 1.61 -13.91 32.56
N GLU A 178 1.73 -12.67 33.04
CA GLU A 178 0.84 -12.11 34.07
C GLU A 178 -0.56 -11.77 33.52
N ILE A 179 -0.65 -11.41 32.25
CA ILE A 179 -1.94 -11.30 31.55
C ILE A 179 -2.55 -12.70 31.38
N GLY A 180 -1.71 -13.67 30.98
CA GLY A 180 -2.08 -15.04 30.66
C GLY A 180 -2.61 -15.88 31.82
N LYS A 181 -2.31 -15.54 33.07
CA LYS A 181 -2.89 -16.20 34.27
C LYS A 181 -4.41 -16.22 34.29
N ASP A 182 -5.04 -15.25 33.64
CA ASP A 182 -6.49 -15.13 33.57
C ASP A 182 -7.12 -15.84 32.36
N LEU A 183 -6.30 -16.41 31.50
CA LEU A 183 -6.63 -16.91 30.17
C LEU A 183 -6.44 -18.43 30.08
N ASP A 184 -7.11 -19.04 29.12
CA ASP A 184 -7.04 -20.47 28.87
C ASP A 184 -5.94 -20.75 27.83
N PRO A 185 -4.89 -21.53 28.16
CA PRO A 185 -3.77 -21.79 27.26
C PRO A 185 -4.15 -22.65 26.04
N SER A 186 -5.32 -23.28 26.02
CA SER A 186 -5.82 -24.04 24.86
C SER A 186 -6.42 -23.14 23.76
N LEU A 187 -6.54 -21.85 24.02
CA LEU A 187 -7.15 -20.86 23.13
C LEU A 187 -6.12 -19.92 22.50
N THR A 188 -6.45 -19.46 21.29
CA THR A 188 -5.75 -18.36 20.61
C THR A 188 -6.64 -17.12 20.64
N TYR A 189 -6.09 -16.00 21.11
CA TYR A 189 -6.77 -14.73 21.24
C TYR A 189 -6.41 -13.84 20.05
N CYS A 190 -7.41 -13.45 19.25
CA CYS A 190 -7.23 -12.58 18.10
C CYS A 190 -7.45 -11.13 18.51
N LEU A 191 -6.45 -10.28 18.36
CA LEU A 191 -6.45 -8.90 18.85
C LEU A 191 -6.22 -7.91 17.70
N GLU A 192 -6.73 -6.70 17.84
CA GLU A 192 -6.28 -5.52 17.09
C GLU A 192 -5.68 -4.53 18.08
N MET A 193 -4.37 -4.28 17.95
CA MET A 193 -3.67 -3.26 18.74
C MET A 193 -3.71 -1.93 18.00
N CYS A 194 -4.26 -0.89 18.63
CA CYS A 194 -4.42 0.42 18.01
C CYS A 194 -3.85 1.54 18.90
N SER A 195 -3.03 2.42 18.33
CA SER A 195 -2.40 3.56 19.01
C SER A 195 -1.92 4.59 17.98
N SER A 196 -1.49 5.77 18.44
CA SER A 196 -0.78 6.75 17.61
C SER A 196 0.59 6.24 17.12
N GLN A 197 1.20 5.26 17.80
CA GLN A 197 2.53 4.72 17.46
C GLN A 197 2.46 3.66 16.34
N ASN A 198 1.28 3.12 16.03
CA ASN A 198 1.06 2.16 14.95
C ASN A 198 -0.11 2.54 14.03
N GLU A 199 -0.38 3.84 13.88
CA GLU A 199 -1.51 4.42 13.15
C GLU A 199 -1.54 4.04 11.65
N ILE A 200 -2.60 3.38 11.17
CA ILE A 200 -2.75 3.09 9.74
C ILE A 200 -3.43 4.25 9.00
N VAL A 201 -4.68 4.59 9.30
CA VAL A 201 -5.34 5.83 8.83
C VAL A 201 -6.21 6.39 9.95
N GLN A 202 -6.88 5.53 10.71
CA GLN A 202 -7.66 5.95 11.87
C GLN A 202 -6.74 6.39 13.01
N ILE A 203 -7.05 7.54 13.59
CA ILE A 203 -6.31 8.09 14.73
C ILE A 203 -6.94 7.58 16.02
N TYR A 204 -6.14 6.89 16.82
CA TYR A 204 -6.50 6.45 18.16
C TYR A 204 -5.82 7.34 19.20
N GLN A 205 -6.58 8.29 19.76
CA GLN A 205 -6.06 9.24 20.76
C GLN A 205 -5.57 8.53 22.02
N ASN A 206 -6.28 7.47 22.42
CA ASN A 206 -5.88 6.60 23.52
C ASN A 206 -5.54 5.23 22.97
N PRO A 207 -4.44 4.61 23.41
CA PRO A 207 -4.11 3.25 23.01
C PRO A 207 -5.18 2.26 23.49
N VAL A 208 -5.44 1.25 22.68
CA VAL A 208 -6.50 0.26 22.93
C VAL A 208 -6.10 -1.10 22.36
N ILE A 209 -6.43 -2.16 23.09
CA ILE A 209 -6.39 -3.54 22.59
C ILE A 209 -7.82 -3.99 22.37
N TYR A 210 -8.22 -4.15 21.11
CA TYR A 210 -9.49 -4.77 20.79
C TYR A 210 -9.33 -6.27 20.77
N LEU A 211 -9.98 -6.97 21.71
CA LEU A 211 -10.20 -8.40 21.55
C LEU A 211 -11.23 -8.56 20.44
N LEU A 212 -10.88 -9.24 19.34
CA LEU A 212 -11.73 -9.40 18.15
C LEU A 212 -12.53 -10.70 18.19
N THR A 213 -11.85 -11.81 18.44
CA THR A 213 -12.44 -13.14 18.63
C THR A 213 -11.48 -14.03 19.40
N ILE A 214 -11.94 -15.21 19.80
CA ILE A 214 -11.12 -16.25 20.43
C ILE A 214 -11.39 -17.57 19.70
N VAL A 215 -10.33 -18.30 19.42
CA VAL A 215 -10.34 -19.54 18.65
C VAL A 215 -9.79 -20.66 19.52
N GLU A 216 -10.47 -21.80 19.58
CA GLU A 216 -9.88 -23.01 20.14
C GLU A 216 -8.75 -23.49 19.22
N THR A 217 -7.52 -23.51 19.74
CA THR A 217 -6.31 -23.60 18.91
C THR A 217 -6.30 -24.85 18.02
N GLN A 218 -6.69 -26.00 18.57
CA GLN A 218 -6.62 -27.28 17.85
C GLN A 218 -7.76 -27.45 16.84
N SER A 219 -9.02 -27.21 17.24
CA SER A 219 -10.15 -27.41 16.32
C SER A 219 -10.32 -26.25 15.33
N GLY A 220 -9.94 -25.04 15.73
CA GLY A 220 -10.26 -23.80 15.02
C GLY A 220 -11.68 -23.30 15.21
N LYS A 221 -12.45 -23.90 16.12
CA LYS A 221 -13.78 -23.43 16.46
C LYS A 221 -13.68 -22.09 17.19
N GLU A 222 -14.44 -21.11 16.72
CA GLU A 222 -14.54 -19.83 17.41
C GLU A 222 -15.47 -19.92 18.61
N LEU A 223 -15.11 -19.23 19.68
CA LEU A 223 -16.03 -19.01 20.80
C LEU A 223 -17.20 -18.13 20.38
N SER A 224 -18.33 -18.30 21.08
CA SER A 224 -19.49 -17.43 20.92
C SER A 224 -19.15 -16.00 21.34
N ARG A 225 -19.86 -15.03 20.77
CA ARG A 225 -19.64 -13.61 21.05
C ARG A 225 -19.75 -13.29 22.55
N ASP A 226 -20.75 -13.87 23.23
CA ASP A 226 -20.96 -13.68 24.67
C ASP A 226 -19.80 -14.21 25.53
N GLN A 227 -19.20 -15.34 25.12
CA GLN A 227 -18.01 -15.87 25.80
C GLN A 227 -16.82 -14.91 25.66
N VAL A 228 -16.61 -14.37 24.45
CA VAL A 228 -15.53 -13.40 24.20
C VAL A 228 -15.78 -12.09 24.96
N ASP A 229 -17.03 -11.61 25.00
CA ASP A 229 -17.43 -10.40 25.72
C ASP A 229 -17.19 -10.57 27.24
N LYS A 230 -17.53 -11.74 27.82
CA LYS A 230 -17.24 -12.06 29.23
C LYS A 230 -15.74 -12.06 29.55
N ILE A 231 -14.91 -12.63 28.68
CA ILE A 231 -13.46 -12.65 28.85
C ILE A 231 -12.89 -11.23 28.78
N CYS A 232 -13.31 -10.43 27.80
CA CYS A 232 -12.89 -9.03 27.68
C CYS A 232 -13.28 -8.23 28.93
N LEU A 233 -14.50 -8.44 29.44
CA LEU A 233 -14.98 -7.80 30.67
C LEU A 233 -14.15 -8.22 31.89
N LYS A 234 -13.74 -9.48 31.99
CA LYS A 234 -12.86 -9.97 33.07
C LYS A 234 -11.51 -9.26 33.02
N LEU A 235 -10.87 -9.20 31.85
CA LEU A 235 -9.57 -8.55 31.67
C LEU A 235 -9.62 -7.06 32.04
N ARG A 236 -10.58 -6.31 31.49
CA ARG A 236 -10.64 -4.85 31.70
C ARG A 236 -11.01 -4.41 33.12
N LYS A 237 -11.40 -5.34 34.00
CA LYS A 237 -11.60 -5.06 35.44
C LYS A 237 -10.28 -4.86 36.18
N ARG A 238 -9.17 -5.40 35.65
CA ARG A 238 -7.82 -5.09 36.13
C ARG A 238 -7.46 -3.67 35.72
N ALA A 239 -6.96 -2.87 36.65
CA ALA A 239 -6.70 -1.44 36.43
C ALA A 239 -5.66 -1.21 35.30
N GLU A 240 -4.68 -2.12 35.20
CA GLU A 240 -3.61 -2.11 34.21
C GLU A 240 -4.13 -2.48 32.81
N LEU A 241 -5.18 -3.32 32.75
CA LEU A 241 -5.76 -3.83 31.50
C LEU A 241 -7.05 -3.10 31.08
N LYS A 242 -7.34 -1.93 31.67
CA LYS A 242 -8.53 -1.11 31.36
C LYS A 242 -8.66 -0.72 29.87
N ASN A 243 -7.55 -0.77 29.13
CA ASN A 243 -7.49 -0.45 27.70
C ASN A 243 -8.00 -1.58 26.79
N TRP A 244 -8.39 -2.73 27.34
CA TRP A 244 -9.00 -3.82 26.59
C TRP A 244 -10.47 -3.52 26.28
N LYS A 245 -10.85 -3.68 25.00
CA LYS A 245 -12.21 -3.40 24.52
C LYS A 245 -12.69 -4.46 23.51
N ARG A 246 -13.99 -4.41 23.23
CA ARG A 246 -14.62 -5.11 22.10
C ARG A 246 -14.94 -4.07 21.01
N PRO A 247 -14.85 -4.44 19.72
CA PRO A 247 -15.38 -3.60 18.64
C PRO A 247 -16.86 -3.27 18.87
N LYS A 248 -17.31 -2.10 18.40
CA LYS A 248 -18.71 -1.72 18.49
C LYS A 248 -19.54 -2.60 17.55
N ARG A 249 -20.64 -3.17 18.07
CA ARG A 249 -21.48 -4.13 17.35
C ARG A 249 -22.85 -3.55 17.04
N PHE A 250 -23.38 -3.93 15.88
CA PHE A 250 -24.74 -3.65 15.42
C PHE A 250 -25.34 -4.96 14.92
N GLU A 251 -26.58 -5.27 15.30
CA GLU A 251 -27.22 -6.57 15.05
C GLU A 251 -28.42 -6.41 14.09
N ASN A 252 -28.99 -7.54 13.67
CA ASN A 252 -30.26 -7.65 12.95
C ASN A 252 -30.25 -7.04 11.54
N PHE A 253 -29.19 -7.31 10.76
CA PHE A 253 -29.17 -6.98 9.33
C PHE A 253 -29.63 -8.16 8.50
N SER A 254 -30.54 -7.90 7.55
CA SER A 254 -31.12 -8.92 6.67
C SER A 254 -30.90 -8.65 5.19
N SER A 255 -30.13 -7.62 4.84
CA SER A 255 -29.72 -7.35 3.47
C SER A 255 -28.46 -6.48 3.41
N LEU A 256 -27.71 -6.59 2.29
CA LEU A 256 -26.55 -5.74 2.02
C LEU A 256 -26.93 -4.25 1.95
N GLU A 257 -28.11 -3.93 1.42
CA GLU A 257 -28.61 -2.55 1.31
C GLU A 257 -28.75 -1.89 2.69
N GLN A 258 -29.27 -2.60 3.69
CA GLN A 258 -29.37 -2.10 5.06
C GLN A 258 -27.97 -1.81 5.64
N ALA A 259 -26.99 -2.68 5.38
CA ALA A 259 -25.63 -2.48 5.85
C ALA A 259 -24.93 -1.28 5.17
N LEU A 260 -25.14 -1.09 3.87
CA LEU A 260 -24.63 0.08 3.14
C LEU A 260 -25.23 1.38 3.65
N LYS A 261 -26.55 1.43 3.83
CA LYS A 261 -27.24 2.58 4.42
C LYS A 261 -26.74 2.89 5.82
N HIS A 262 -26.46 1.86 6.62
CA HIS A 262 -25.87 2.03 7.95
C HIS A 262 -24.46 2.60 7.88
N LEU A 263 -23.60 2.11 6.97
CA LEU A 263 -22.27 2.68 6.75
C LEU A 263 -22.33 4.17 6.39
N ASP A 264 -23.17 4.53 5.42
CA ASP A 264 -23.32 5.93 5.01
C ASP A 264 -23.82 6.80 6.16
N THR A 265 -24.83 6.32 6.90
CA THR A 265 -25.35 7.04 8.09
C THR A 265 -24.26 7.21 9.15
N PHE A 266 -23.52 6.16 9.47
CA PHE A 266 -22.44 6.17 10.46
C PHE A 266 -21.31 7.13 10.08
N ILE A 267 -20.98 7.22 8.79
CA ILE A 267 -20.02 8.21 8.28
C ILE A 267 -20.61 9.62 8.44
N SER A 268 -21.85 9.84 8.01
CA SER A 268 -22.49 11.16 8.02
C SER A 268 -22.72 11.74 9.42
N THR A 269 -22.90 10.92 10.46
CA THR A 269 -23.10 11.39 11.84
C THR A 269 -21.88 12.09 12.44
N HIS A 270 -20.70 11.96 11.85
CA HIS A 270 -19.51 12.66 12.30
C HIS A 270 -19.48 14.07 11.69
N GLU A 271 -19.47 15.14 12.48
CA GLU A 271 -19.46 16.51 11.94
C GLU A 271 -18.17 16.85 11.19
N ASN A 272 -17.03 16.33 11.67
CA ASN A 272 -15.71 16.58 11.10
C ASN A 272 -15.43 15.67 9.89
N VAL A 273 -15.21 16.27 8.72
CA VAL A 273 -14.87 15.57 7.47
C VAL A 273 -13.62 14.69 7.62
N GLU A 274 -12.60 15.12 8.38
CA GLU A 274 -11.40 14.33 8.62
C GLU A 274 -11.74 13.02 9.35
N ALA A 275 -12.66 13.06 10.31
CA ALA A 275 -13.11 11.86 11.02
C ALA A 275 -13.84 10.90 10.07
N ARG A 276 -14.66 11.43 9.16
CA ARG A 276 -15.38 10.63 8.13
C ARG A 276 -14.43 9.84 7.24
N LEU A 277 -13.32 10.45 6.82
CA LEU A 277 -12.31 9.83 5.96
C LEU A 277 -11.51 8.73 6.66
N ARG A 278 -11.46 8.75 7.99
CA ARG A 278 -10.60 7.88 8.80
C ARG A 278 -11.27 6.62 9.30
N ILE A 279 -12.60 6.53 9.20
CA ILE A 279 -13.36 5.32 9.55
C ILE A 279 -13.10 4.26 8.49
N GLU A 280 -12.51 3.12 8.83
CA GLU A 280 -12.25 2.07 7.85
C GLU A 280 -13.53 1.40 7.34
N GLY A 281 -14.50 1.15 8.22
CA GLY A 281 -15.78 0.54 7.90
C GLY A 281 -16.17 -0.53 8.91
N PHE A 282 -16.73 -1.64 8.42
CA PHE A 282 -17.26 -2.74 9.22
C PHE A 282 -16.75 -4.11 8.78
N ILE A 283 -16.75 -5.04 9.71
CA ILE A 283 -16.75 -6.47 9.46
C ILE A 283 -18.18 -6.97 9.53
N MET A 284 -18.69 -7.50 8.43
CA MET A 284 -19.92 -8.27 8.39
C MET A 284 -19.62 -9.68 8.90
N ARG A 285 -20.44 -10.20 9.79
CA ARG A 285 -20.33 -11.58 10.31
C ARG A 285 -21.71 -12.24 10.33
N ASP A 286 -21.86 -13.33 9.59
CA ASP A 286 -23.08 -14.12 9.55
C ASP A 286 -23.16 -15.13 10.71
N THR A 287 -24.24 -15.90 10.73
CA THR A 287 -24.51 -16.94 11.73
C THR A 287 -23.54 -18.13 11.66
N ASN A 288 -22.87 -18.33 10.52
CA ASN A 288 -21.88 -19.38 10.28
C ASN A 288 -20.44 -18.91 10.55
N ASN A 289 -20.26 -17.71 11.11
CA ASN A 289 -18.97 -17.05 11.32
C ASN A 289 -18.18 -16.72 10.03
N GLN A 290 -18.84 -16.75 8.87
CA GLN A 290 -18.27 -16.20 7.66
C GLN A 290 -18.18 -14.69 7.79
N ARG A 291 -17.14 -14.11 7.20
CA ARG A 291 -16.86 -12.67 7.32
C ARG A 291 -16.64 -12.04 5.96
N LEU A 292 -17.10 -10.80 5.84
CA LEU A 292 -16.80 -9.91 4.72
C LEU A 292 -16.49 -8.51 5.25
N LYS A 293 -15.59 -7.78 4.58
CA LYS A 293 -15.22 -6.41 4.95
C LYS A 293 -16.09 -5.44 4.16
N LEU A 294 -16.90 -4.65 4.84
CA LEU A 294 -17.63 -3.54 4.27
C LEU A 294 -16.84 -2.25 4.53
N LYS A 295 -16.10 -1.78 3.53
CA LYS A 295 -15.15 -0.67 3.72
C LYS A 295 -15.71 0.66 3.24
N ASN A 296 -15.42 1.70 4.01
CA ASN A 296 -15.59 3.09 3.59
C ASN A 296 -14.67 3.38 2.37
N PRO A 297 -15.22 3.81 1.24
CA PRO A 297 -14.46 4.05 0.02
C PRO A 297 -13.50 5.23 0.19
N PHE A 298 -13.84 6.18 1.04
CA PHE A 298 -13.01 7.35 1.32
C PHE A 298 -11.78 7.00 2.17
N TYR A 299 -11.94 6.08 3.13
CA TYR A 299 -10.79 5.51 3.84
C TYR A 299 -9.84 4.82 2.86
N LEU A 300 -10.37 4.02 1.92
CA LEU A 300 -9.56 3.27 0.98
C LEU A 300 -8.74 4.18 0.05
N LEU A 301 -9.31 5.34 -0.29
CA LEU A 301 -8.63 6.41 -1.00
C LEU A 301 -7.43 6.93 -0.21
N ILE A 302 -7.61 7.29 1.06
CA ILE A 302 -6.51 7.81 1.91
C ILE A 302 -5.46 6.72 2.14
N HIS A 303 -5.89 5.51 2.48
CA HIS A 303 -5.01 4.37 2.70
C HIS A 303 -4.08 4.12 1.50
N LYS A 304 -4.61 4.15 0.27
CA LYS A 304 -3.78 3.94 -0.94
C LYS A 304 -2.78 5.08 -1.17
N MET A 305 -3.22 6.34 -1.09
CA MET A 305 -2.34 7.48 -1.29
C MET A 305 -1.27 7.58 -0.19
N LYS A 306 -1.60 7.24 1.06
CA LYS A 306 -0.62 7.19 2.17
C LYS A 306 0.54 6.25 1.84
N TYR A 307 0.25 4.99 1.49
CA TYR A 307 1.28 3.95 1.35
C TYR A 307 2.03 3.99 0.03
N ARG A 308 1.40 4.48 -1.04
CA ARG A 308 2.02 4.47 -2.36
C ARG A 308 2.49 5.86 -2.79
N GLY A 309 2.20 6.88 -2.01
CA GLY A 309 2.55 8.26 -2.30
C GLY A 309 1.68 8.86 -3.40
N TRP A 310 2.14 10.01 -3.91
CA TRP A 310 1.41 10.82 -4.88
C TRP A 310 1.16 10.06 -6.19
N ILE A 311 1.92 9.01 -6.52
CA ILE A 311 1.70 8.14 -7.69
C ILE A 311 0.32 7.49 -7.74
N GLN A 312 -0.35 7.31 -6.59
CA GLN A 312 -1.72 6.80 -6.55
C GLN A 312 -2.78 7.90 -6.58
N ALA A 313 -2.41 9.18 -6.61
CA ALA A 313 -3.35 10.29 -6.75
C ALA A 313 -3.81 10.44 -8.20
N THR A 314 -4.37 9.37 -8.78
CA THR A 314 -4.92 9.36 -10.13
C THR A 314 -6.35 9.90 -10.13
N PRO A 315 -6.94 10.23 -11.29
CA PRO A 315 -8.33 10.72 -11.36
C PRO A 315 -9.32 9.77 -10.70
N LYS A 316 -9.05 8.46 -10.76
CA LYS A 316 -9.84 7.41 -10.09
C LYS A 316 -10.02 7.67 -8.60
N PHE A 317 -9.02 8.23 -7.92
CA PHE A 317 -9.09 8.55 -6.50
C PHE A 317 -9.43 10.02 -6.26
N LEU A 318 -8.88 10.94 -7.05
CA LEU A 318 -9.10 12.37 -6.81
C LEU A 318 -10.53 12.83 -7.11
N ILE A 319 -11.18 12.32 -8.15
CA ILE A 319 -12.53 12.76 -8.53
C ILE A 319 -13.59 12.44 -7.47
N PRO A 320 -13.69 11.20 -6.92
CA PRO A 320 -14.59 10.93 -5.82
C PRO A 320 -14.42 11.88 -4.65
N PHE A 321 -13.17 12.23 -4.31
CA PHE A 321 -12.88 13.18 -3.25
C PHE A 321 -13.40 14.59 -3.58
N VAL A 322 -13.04 15.10 -4.76
CA VAL A 322 -13.42 16.45 -5.20
C VAL A 322 -14.94 16.61 -5.23
N VAL A 323 -15.69 15.58 -5.64
CA VAL A 323 -17.15 15.68 -5.73
C VAL A 323 -17.83 15.55 -4.35
N HIS A 324 -17.27 14.74 -3.44
CA HIS A 324 -17.92 14.46 -2.15
C HIS A 324 -17.58 15.47 -1.05
N PHE A 325 -16.33 15.92 -0.96
CA PHE A 325 -15.83 16.70 0.17
C PHE A 325 -15.47 18.13 -0.18
N GLU A 326 -15.15 18.37 -1.44
CA GLU A 326 -14.82 19.70 -1.91
C GLU A 326 -16.06 20.28 -2.59
N ASP A 327 -16.39 21.51 -2.27
CA ASP A 327 -17.39 22.21 -3.07
C ASP A 327 -16.71 22.59 -4.39
N TYR A 328 -16.91 21.77 -5.42
CA TYR A 328 -16.37 22.03 -6.75
C TYR A 328 -16.85 23.38 -7.31
N LYS A 329 -17.95 23.95 -6.79
CA LYS A 329 -18.47 25.26 -7.20
C LYS A 329 -17.71 26.43 -6.57
N LYS A 330 -17.00 26.22 -5.46
CA LYS A 330 -16.18 27.28 -4.84
C LYS A 330 -14.89 27.44 -5.63
N SER A 331 -14.81 28.53 -6.39
CA SER A 331 -13.54 29.12 -6.80
C SER A 331 -12.92 29.81 -5.58
N SER A 332 -12.30 29.06 -4.67
CA SER A 332 -11.62 29.69 -3.55
C SER A 332 -10.12 29.59 -3.68
N ASN A 333 -9.49 30.77 -3.68
CA ASN A 333 -8.13 31.07 -3.24
C ASN A 333 -7.85 30.58 -1.80
N SER A 334 -8.34 29.40 -1.39
CA SER A 334 -7.96 28.78 -0.12
C SER A 334 -6.58 28.18 -0.30
N ASP A 335 -5.62 28.58 0.54
CA ASP A 335 -4.19 28.29 0.38
C ASP A 335 -3.81 26.79 0.40
N LYS A 336 -4.75 25.86 0.62
CA LYS A 336 -4.54 24.42 0.44
C LYS A 336 -5.86 23.62 0.36
N PRO A 337 -6.04 22.69 -0.60
CA PRO A 337 -7.17 21.76 -0.61
C PRO A 337 -7.19 20.84 0.63
N PHE A 338 -8.37 20.40 1.06
CA PHE A 338 -8.53 19.60 2.28
C PHE A 338 -7.86 18.22 2.17
N ILE A 339 -7.85 17.61 0.99
CA ILE A 339 -7.12 16.34 0.78
C ILE A 339 -5.62 16.49 1.07
N ILE A 340 -5.08 17.66 0.74
CA ILE A 340 -3.67 18.00 0.87
C ILE A 340 -3.35 18.23 2.33
N SER A 341 -4.24 18.86 3.11
CA SER A 341 -4.05 18.99 4.56
C SER A 341 -4.07 17.63 5.26
N VAL A 342 -5.02 16.75 4.91
CA VAL A 342 -5.11 15.38 5.49
C VAL A 342 -3.86 14.57 5.17
N LEU A 343 -3.42 14.60 3.90
CA LEU A 343 -2.29 13.81 3.45
C LEU A 343 -0.94 14.37 3.87
N SER A 344 -0.82 15.68 4.12
CA SER A 344 0.45 16.32 4.52
C SER A 344 1.11 15.71 5.76
N LYS A 345 0.31 15.09 6.65
CA LYS A 345 0.81 14.36 7.83
C LYS A 345 1.64 13.11 7.47
N TYR A 346 1.48 12.58 6.25
CA TYR A 346 2.11 11.33 5.80
C TYR A 346 3.30 11.54 4.86
N TYR A 347 3.43 12.73 4.27
CA TYR A 347 4.51 13.05 3.35
C TYR A 347 5.59 13.85 4.05
N GLU A 348 6.81 13.34 4.00
CA GLU A 348 7.97 13.93 4.68
C GLU A 348 8.68 14.99 3.81
N CYS A 349 8.24 15.18 2.57
CA CYS A 349 8.89 16.04 1.59
C CYS A 349 7.89 16.96 0.90
N GLU A 350 8.15 18.27 0.94
CA GLU A 350 7.36 19.31 0.27
C GLU A 350 7.17 19.05 -1.23
N TYR A 351 8.18 18.42 -1.85
CA TYR A 351 8.14 18.02 -3.23
C TYR A 351 6.97 17.07 -3.56
N GLU A 352 6.77 16.03 -2.75
CA GLU A 352 5.68 15.06 -2.96
C GLU A 352 4.31 15.71 -2.76
N MET A 353 4.22 16.67 -1.84
CA MET A 353 3.01 17.46 -1.63
C MET A 353 2.70 18.35 -2.84
N LYS A 354 3.73 18.92 -3.47
CA LYS A 354 3.57 19.71 -4.69
C LYS A 354 3.07 18.87 -5.87
N GLU A 355 3.59 17.66 -6.05
CA GLU A 355 3.13 16.74 -7.10
C GLU A 355 1.66 16.32 -6.89
N LEU A 356 1.29 16.05 -5.63
CA LEU A 356 -0.09 15.76 -5.26
C LEU A 356 -1.03 16.95 -5.55
N GLU A 357 -0.60 18.16 -5.23
CA GLU A 357 -1.35 19.40 -5.51
C GLU A 357 -1.59 19.59 -7.01
N VAL A 358 -0.55 19.42 -7.85
CA VAL A 358 -0.67 19.55 -9.31
C VAL A 358 -1.72 18.59 -9.87
N ARG A 359 -1.68 17.32 -9.43
CA ARG A 359 -2.66 16.29 -9.82
C ARG A 359 -4.08 16.64 -9.40
N TYR A 360 -4.22 17.11 -8.17
CA TYR A 360 -5.50 17.56 -7.63
C TYR A 360 -6.08 18.71 -8.45
N GLN A 361 -5.30 19.76 -8.69
CA GLN A 361 -5.75 20.94 -9.44
C GLN A 361 -6.12 20.59 -10.89
N TYR A 362 -5.38 19.69 -11.53
CA TYR A 362 -5.76 19.20 -12.86
C TYR A 362 -7.14 18.55 -12.86
N CYS A 363 -7.39 17.60 -11.94
CA CYS A 363 -8.66 16.90 -11.84
C CYS A 363 -9.82 17.87 -11.52
N LYS A 364 -9.59 18.79 -10.58
CA LYS A 364 -10.56 19.82 -10.18
C LYS A 364 -10.92 20.72 -11.36
N ASN A 365 -9.94 21.24 -12.10
CA ASN A 365 -10.16 22.14 -13.23
C ASN A 365 -10.95 21.50 -14.38
N ILE A 366 -10.62 20.26 -14.73
CA ILE A 366 -11.36 19.51 -15.77
C ILE A 366 -12.81 19.29 -15.32
N LEU A 367 -13.01 18.83 -14.09
CA LEU A 367 -14.33 18.58 -13.54
C LEU A 367 -15.18 19.87 -13.46
N GLN A 368 -14.59 20.98 -13.02
CA GLN A 368 -15.28 22.26 -12.95
C GLN A 368 -15.77 22.74 -14.31
N LYS A 369 -14.91 22.68 -15.34
CA LYS A 369 -15.30 23.05 -16.72
C LYS A 369 -16.48 22.21 -17.21
N GLU A 370 -16.43 20.91 -16.96
CA GLU A 370 -17.48 19.98 -17.36
C GLU A 370 -18.81 20.24 -16.62
N ILE A 371 -18.77 20.49 -15.31
CA ILE A 371 -19.98 20.74 -14.54
C ILE A 371 -20.66 22.05 -14.96
N VAL A 372 -19.89 23.10 -15.27
CA VAL A 372 -20.46 24.36 -15.79
C VAL A 372 -21.25 24.11 -17.09
N GLN A 373 -20.72 23.28 -17.99
CA GLN A 373 -21.42 22.90 -19.22
C GLN A 373 -22.69 22.11 -18.90
N LEU A 374 -22.60 21.14 -17.98
CA LEU A 374 -23.72 20.31 -17.55
C LEU A 374 -24.83 21.12 -16.87
N GLU A 375 -24.49 22.12 -16.05
CA GLU A 375 -25.44 23.02 -15.41
C GLU A 375 -26.15 23.93 -16.42
N SER A 376 -25.42 24.46 -17.39
CA SER A 376 -26.01 25.23 -18.49
C SER A 376 -27.02 24.39 -19.28
N LEU A 377 -26.65 23.16 -19.63
CA LEU A 377 -27.55 22.21 -20.29
C LEU A 377 -28.76 21.87 -19.42
N TRP A 378 -28.57 21.58 -18.14
CA TRP A 378 -29.66 21.29 -17.20
C TRP A 378 -30.63 22.47 -17.05
N SER A 379 -30.13 23.70 -16.98
CA SER A 379 -30.97 24.91 -16.91
C SER A 379 -31.90 25.07 -18.12
N THR A 380 -31.45 24.57 -19.28
CA THR A 380 -32.23 24.55 -20.53
C THR A 380 -33.22 23.38 -20.54
N CYS A 381 -32.73 22.18 -20.24
CA CYS A 381 -33.52 20.96 -20.28
C CYS A 381 -34.61 20.91 -19.22
N SER A 382 -34.35 21.41 -18.01
CA SER A 382 -35.26 21.29 -16.85
C SER A 382 -36.68 21.78 -17.14
N LYS A 383 -36.84 22.75 -18.05
CA LYS A 383 -38.13 23.34 -18.46
C LYS A 383 -38.84 22.63 -19.61
N MET A 384 -38.13 21.73 -20.32
CA MET A 384 -38.68 21.01 -21.47
C MET A 384 -39.64 19.89 -21.04
N ASN A 385 -40.69 19.68 -21.84
CA ASN A 385 -41.51 18.47 -21.80
C ASN A 385 -40.77 17.26 -22.40
N GLU A 386 -41.37 16.07 -22.36
CA GLU A 386 -40.73 14.83 -22.83
C GLU A 386 -40.38 14.88 -24.32
N GLN A 387 -41.29 15.34 -25.17
CA GLN A 387 -41.10 15.39 -26.63
C GLN A 387 -40.03 16.43 -27.04
N GLU A 388 -40.03 17.59 -26.38
CA GLU A 388 -38.99 18.60 -26.53
C GLU A 388 -37.62 18.07 -26.11
N PHE A 389 -37.56 17.35 -24.99
CA PHE A 389 -36.31 16.76 -24.51
C PHE A 389 -35.82 15.63 -25.44
N GLU A 390 -36.72 14.80 -25.99
CA GLU A 390 -36.37 13.79 -26.99
C GLU A 390 -35.74 14.38 -28.24
N THR A 391 -36.30 15.49 -28.72
CA THR A 391 -35.74 16.20 -29.87
C THR A 391 -34.38 16.81 -29.53
N PHE A 392 -34.28 17.46 -28.37
CA PHE A 392 -33.05 18.10 -27.88
C PHE A 392 -31.91 17.11 -27.66
N GLN A 393 -32.18 15.95 -27.05
CA GLN A 393 -31.14 14.94 -26.79
C GLN A 393 -30.63 14.26 -28.06
N ASN A 394 -31.40 14.26 -29.15
CA ASN A 394 -31.00 13.66 -30.42
C ASN A 394 -30.15 14.61 -31.28
N ASP A 395 -30.05 15.89 -30.93
CA ASP A 395 -29.15 16.84 -31.58
C ASP A 395 -27.67 16.50 -31.27
N PRO A 396 -26.85 16.16 -32.29
CA PRO A 396 -25.42 15.90 -32.09
C PRO A 396 -24.66 17.06 -31.47
N SER A 397 -25.09 18.30 -31.73
CA SER A 397 -24.50 19.52 -31.18
C SER A 397 -24.69 19.64 -29.67
N VAL A 398 -25.71 18.96 -29.11
CA VAL A 398 -26.01 18.94 -27.68
C VAL A 398 -25.17 17.89 -26.96
N LYS A 399 -25.08 16.66 -27.50
CA LYS A 399 -24.26 15.59 -26.91
C LYS A 399 -22.77 15.97 -26.83
N ASN A 400 -22.28 16.76 -27.78
CA ASN A 400 -20.89 17.22 -27.80
C ASN A 400 -20.59 18.36 -26.80
N ARG A 401 -21.60 18.97 -26.18
CA ARG A 401 -21.41 20.07 -25.21
C ARG A 401 -20.98 19.59 -23.83
N SER A 402 -21.25 18.33 -23.47
CA SER A 402 -20.83 17.75 -22.20
C SER A 402 -20.68 16.24 -22.34
N ARG A 403 -19.54 15.72 -21.91
CA ARG A 403 -19.27 14.29 -21.77
C ARG A 403 -20.08 13.64 -20.65
N LEU A 404 -20.71 14.43 -19.78
CA LEU A 404 -21.59 13.97 -18.70
C LEU A 404 -23.07 14.11 -19.03
N PHE A 405 -23.44 14.39 -20.29
CA PHE A 405 -24.83 14.63 -20.70
C PHE A 405 -25.80 13.53 -20.26
N ASP A 406 -25.38 12.27 -20.22
CA ASP A 406 -26.28 11.18 -19.81
C ASP A 406 -26.80 11.35 -18.38
N LEU A 407 -26.08 12.06 -17.49
CA LEU A 407 -26.60 12.39 -16.15
C LEU A 407 -27.85 13.28 -16.19
N ILE A 408 -28.02 14.11 -17.24
CA ILE A 408 -29.25 14.89 -17.45
C ILE A 408 -30.42 13.98 -17.82
N LYS A 409 -30.19 12.96 -18.66
CA LYS A 409 -31.22 11.97 -19.01
C LYS A 409 -31.74 11.27 -17.75
N VAL A 410 -30.83 10.92 -16.85
CA VAL A 410 -31.17 10.34 -15.55
C VAL A 410 -32.04 11.30 -14.72
N LEU A 411 -31.66 12.57 -14.60
CA LEU A 411 -32.46 13.56 -13.86
C LEU A 411 -33.87 13.70 -14.41
N LYS A 412 -34.01 13.72 -15.74
CA LYS A 412 -35.32 13.87 -16.40
C LYS A 412 -36.21 12.66 -16.16
N ASN A 413 -35.66 11.47 -16.34
CA ASN A 413 -36.39 10.20 -16.32
C ASN A 413 -36.56 9.61 -14.91
N SER A 414 -36.03 10.27 -13.86
CA SER A 414 -36.23 9.83 -12.48
C SER A 414 -37.71 9.92 -12.09
N THR A 415 -38.31 8.77 -11.80
CA THR A 415 -39.70 8.60 -11.32
C THR A 415 -39.81 8.61 -9.79
N CYS A 416 -38.71 8.88 -9.07
CA CYS A 416 -38.70 8.95 -7.62
C CYS A 416 -39.54 10.13 -7.11
N SER A 417 -40.20 9.94 -5.96
CA SER A 417 -41.02 10.96 -5.28
C SER A 417 -40.22 12.24 -4.98
N GLU A 418 -38.92 12.11 -4.74
CA GLU A 418 -37.96 13.22 -4.70
C GLU A 418 -36.95 13.05 -5.83
N LYS A 419 -36.95 13.97 -6.81
CA LYS A 419 -35.94 13.97 -7.86
C LYS A 419 -34.58 14.34 -7.27
N PRO A 420 -33.52 13.56 -7.54
CA PRO A 420 -32.20 13.92 -7.05
C PRO A 420 -31.74 15.25 -7.67
N THR A 421 -31.04 16.05 -6.90
CA THR A 421 -30.34 17.23 -7.42
C THR A 421 -29.15 16.82 -8.30
N LEU A 422 -28.72 17.69 -9.20
CA LEU A 422 -27.50 17.45 -10.00
C LEU A 422 -26.27 17.17 -9.11
N SER A 423 -26.17 17.86 -7.95
CA SER A 423 -25.10 17.63 -6.98
C SER A 423 -25.13 16.22 -6.38
N GLN A 424 -26.32 15.73 -6.01
CA GLN A 424 -26.49 14.36 -5.52
C GLN A 424 -26.14 13.33 -6.59
N LEU A 425 -26.53 13.55 -7.85
CA LEU A 425 -26.16 12.65 -8.94
C LEU A 425 -24.65 12.62 -9.18
N LEU A 426 -23.97 13.77 -9.18
CA LEU A 426 -22.53 13.80 -9.36
C LEU A 426 -21.82 12.98 -8.27
N LYS A 427 -22.24 13.13 -7.00
CA LYS A 427 -21.71 12.36 -5.86
C LYS A 427 -21.95 10.86 -6.06
N ASN A 428 -23.17 10.48 -6.43
CA ASN A 428 -23.54 9.08 -6.59
C ASN A 428 -22.94 8.41 -7.84
N ASN A 429 -22.34 9.18 -8.76
CA ASN A 429 -21.85 8.68 -10.05
C ASN A 429 -20.37 9.03 -10.32
N SER A 430 -19.55 9.18 -9.27
CA SER A 430 -18.13 9.53 -9.44
C SER A 430 -17.34 8.56 -10.34
N THR A 431 -17.73 7.29 -10.39
CA THR A 431 -17.12 6.29 -11.29
C THR A 431 -17.34 6.63 -12.75
N TYR A 432 -18.59 6.96 -13.09
CA TYR A 432 -18.99 7.33 -14.44
C TYR A 432 -18.28 8.62 -14.87
N ILE A 433 -18.16 9.60 -13.96
CA ILE A 433 -17.40 10.82 -14.20
C ILE A 433 -15.94 10.49 -14.56
N VAL A 434 -15.28 9.61 -13.81
CA VAL A 434 -13.92 9.17 -14.11
C VAL A 434 -13.84 8.51 -15.50
N ALA A 435 -14.80 7.63 -15.81
CA ALA A 435 -14.85 6.96 -17.10
C ALA A 435 -14.97 7.95 -18.27
N GLN A 436 -15.88 8.92 -18.18
CA GLN A 436 -16.12 9.87 -19.27
C GLN A 436 -15.01 10.90 -19.44
N LEU A 437 -14.41 11.36 -18.34
CA LEU A 437 -13.48 12.49 -18.37
C LEU A 437 -12.00 12.09 -18.38
N PHE A 438 -11.66 10.88 -17.95
CA PHE A 438 -10.26 10.49 -17.70
C PHE A 438 -9.86 9.09 -18.18
N SER A 439 -10.75 8.31 -18.81
CA SER A 439 -10.41 6.93 -19.22
C SER A 439 -9.79 6.82 -20.61
N GLY A 440 -9.95 7.82 -21.49
CA GLY A 440 -9.36 7.80 -22.82
C GLY A 440 -7.84 7.91 -22.78
N GLN A 441 -7.13 7.21 -23.66
CA GLN A 441 -5.66 7.21 -23.71
C GLN A 441 -5.07 8.63 -23.76
N SER A 442 -5.64 9.51 -24.59
CA SER A 442 -5.20 10.91 -24.68
C SER A 442 -5.44 11.71 -23.39
N GLN A 443 -6.49 11.40 -22.62
CA GLN A 443 -6.75 12.03 -21.33
C GLN A 443 -5.78 11.52 -20.26
N GLN A 444 -5.45 10.22 -20.28
CA GLN A 444 -4.45 9.63 -19.38
C GLN A 444 -3.07 10.19 -19.67
N GLU A 445 -2.68 10.27 -20.95
CA GLU A 445 -1.46 10.91 -21.40
C GLU A 445 -1.45 12.40 -21.03
N ALA A 446 -2.57 13.12 -21.17
CA ALA A 446 -2.67 14.51 -20.75
C ALA A 446 -2.60 14.68 -19.23
N PHE A 447 -3.12 13.74 -18.44
CA PHE A 447 -3.01 13.75 -16.99
C PHE A 447 -1.56 13.47 -16.55
N GLU A 448 -0.93 12.42 -17.06
CA GLU A 448 0.47 12.11 -16.76
C GLU A 448 1.39 13.22 -17.29
N SER A 449 1.09 13.75 -18.48
CA SER A 449 1.75 14.92 -19.03
C SER A 449 1.55 16.10 -18.10
N ALA A 450 0.36 16.50 -17.66
CA ALA A 450 0.20 17.65 -16.74
C ALA A 450 1.04 17.55 -15.46
N VAL A 451 1.36 16.33 -15.03
CA VAL A 451 2.21 16.03 -13.88
C VAL A 451 3.70 16.07 -14.26
N LEU A 452 4.06 15.57 -15.44
CA LEU A 452 5.42 15.54 -15.97
C LEU A 452 5.82 16.82 -16.75
N SER A 453 4.86 17.62 -17.20
CA SER A 453 4.94 18.70 -18.21
C SER A 453 5.21 20.06 -17.61
N SER A 454 5.47 20.13 -16.30
CA SER A 454 6.32 21.21 -15.77
C SER A 454 7.73 21.18 -16.39
N ARG A 455 8.07 20.18 -17.24
CA ARG A 455 9.39 20.01 -17.86
C ARG A 455 9.30 19.69 -19.36
N ALA A 456 8.81 20.65 -20.13
CA ALA A 456 8.87 20.63 -21.59
C ALA A 456 10.31 20.67 -22.09
N SER A 457 10.86 19.50 -22.41
CA SER A 457 11.55 19.29 -23.69
C SER A 457 11.75 17.80 -23.91
N LYS A 458 11.29 17.31 -25.07
CA LYS A 458 11.43 15.93 -25.55
C LYS A 458 12.82 15.39 -25.19
N HIS A 459 12.87 14.52 -24.20
CA HIS A 459 14.00 13.66 -23.91
C HIS A 459 13.55 12.26 -24.32
N SER A 460 14.41 11.49 -24.99
CA SER A 460 14.11 10.08 -25.29
C SER A 460 13.83 9.31 -23.99
N GLU A 461 13.12 8.18 -24.06
CA GLU A 461 12.95 7.27 -22.92
C GLU A 461 14.29 6.73 -22.38
N ASN A 462 15.39 6.92 -23.13
CA ASN A 462 16.74 6.50 -22.79
C ASN A 462 17.63 7.69 -22.39
N TYR A 463 18.68 7.45 -21.60
CA TYR A 463 19.69 8.46 -21.26
C TYR A 463 20.37 9.03 -22.52
N CYS A 464 20.52 10.36 -22.59
CA CYS A 464 21.34 11.00 -23.62
C CYS A 464 22.76 10.42 -23.63
N GLN A 465 23.40 10.46 -24.80
CA GLN A 465 24.83 10.20 -24.91
C GLN A 465 25.60 11.32 -24.19
N PRO A 466 26.47 11.00 -23.21
CA PRO A 466 27.30 12.01 -22.57
C PRO A 466 28.24 12.61 -23.62
N ALA A 467 28.40 13.94 -23.63
CA ALA A 467 29.38 14.58 -24.50
C ALA A 467 30.80 14.03 -24.21
N LYS A 468 31.61 13.81 -25.25
CA LYS A 468 32.99 13.27 -25.13
C LYS A 468 33.90 14.10 -24.19
N LYS A 469 33.54 15.36 -23.91
CA LYS A 469 34.22 16.26 -22.97
C LYS A 469 33.21 16.90 -22.02
N LEU A 470 32.59 16.12 -21.14
CA LEU A 470 31.84 16.67 -20.02
C LEU A 470 32.81 17.27 -19.00
N LYS A 471 32.67 18.56 -18.73
CA LYS A 471 33.29 19.16 -17.54
C LYS A 471 32.52 18.63 -16.33
N VAL A 472 33.13 17.72 -15.58
CA VAL A 472 32.61 17.32 -14.27
C VAL A 472 32.67 18.55 -13.38
N THR A 473 31.51 19.08 -13.01
CA THR A 473 31.38 20.26 -12.14
C THR A 473 31.29 19.88 -10.66
N GLU A 474 31.30 18.59 -10.35
CA GLU A 474 31.24 18.12 -8.97
C GLU A 474 32.57 18.35 -8.22
N PRO A 475 32.51 18.63 -6.91
CA PRO A 475 33.69 18.98 -6.10
C PRO A 475 34.68 17.81 -5.90
N ASN A 476 34.32 16.59 -6.29
CA ASN A 476 35.13 15.39 -6.21
C ASN A 476 34.69 14.38 -7.30
N ASN A 477 35.16 13.13 -7.20
CA ASN A 477 34.86 12.05 -8.15
C ASN A 477 33.42 11.49 -8.10
N GLY A 478 32.51 12.13 -7.37
CA GLY A 478 31.11 11.71 -7.23
C GLY A 478 30.85 10.60 -6.21
N LEU A 479 31.87 10.17 -5.44
CA LEU A 479 31.71 9.17 -4.37
C LEU A 479 31.69 9.81 -2.98
N ALA A 480 30.98 9.17 -2.05
CA ALA A 480 31.12 9.48 -0.64
C ALA A 480 32.57 9.29 -0.18
N LYS A 481 33.02 10.20 0.69
CA LYS A 481 34.42 10.26 1.15
C LYS A 481 34.84 8.96 1.86
N THR A 482 33.95 8.36 2.63
CA THR A 482 34.21 7.12 3.36
C THR A 482 33.42 5.96 2.76
N LYS A 483 34.12 4.88 2.41
CA LYS A 483 33.50 3.62 1.99
C LYS A 483 32.68 3.04 3.15
N PRO A 484 31.51 2.41 2.88
CA PRO A 484 30.79 1.71 3.92
C PRO A 484 31.63 0.62 4.59
N PHE A 485 31.48 0.47 5.89
CA PHE A 485 32.16 -0.57 6.66
C PHE A 485 31.25 -1.12 7.77
N LEU A 486 31.44 -2.40 8.12
CA LEU A 486 30.72 -3.04 9.23
C LEU A 486 31.39 -2.65 10.56
N ASP A 487 30.64 -2.00 11.44
CA ASP A 487 31.09 -1.74 12.80
C ASP A 487 30.92 -3.01 13.63
N LYS A 488 32.05 -3.62 13.99
CA LYS A 488 32.11 -4.89 14.74
C LYS A 488 31.44 -4.82 16.11
N LYS A 489 31.36 -3.64 16.74
CA LYS A 489 30.74 -3.50 18.07
C LYS A 489 29.22 -3.53 18.01
N THR A 490 28.66 -2.89 16.97
CA THR A 490 27.20 -2.76 16.81
C THR A 490 26.62 -3.79 15.84
N ASN A 491 27.48 -4.51 15.11
CA ASN A 491 27.12 -5.39 14.00
C ASN A 491 26.24 -4.66 12.95
N GLN A 492 26.50 -3.36 12.73
CA GLN A 492 25.77 -2.52 11.80
C GLN A 492 26.73 -1.83 10.82
N TYR A 493 26.31 -1.65 9.58
CA TYR A 493 27.10 -0.90 8.61
C TYR A 493 27.06 0.60 8.91
N LYS A 494 28.23 1.23 8.99
CA LYS A 494 28.38 2.68 8.99
C LYS A 494 28.47 3.15 7.55
N VAL A 495 27.51 3.97 7.15
CA VAL A 495 27.37 4.46 5.78
C VAL A 495 27.38 5.98 5.79
N GLN A 496 28.21 6.58 4.94
CA GLN A 496 28.27 8.04 4.77
C GLN A 496 27.65 8.43 3.43
N CYS A 497 26.80 9.45 3.45
CA CYS A 497 26.24 10.05 2.25
C CYS A 497 27.32 10.86 1.52
N TYR A 498 27.14 11.05 0.21
CA TYR A 498 27.97 11.95 -0.58
C TYR A 498 28.11 13.35 0.02
N CYS A 499 27.03 13.90 0.62
CA CYS A 499 27.06 15.21 1.29
C CYS A 499 27.86 15.25 2.60
N GLY A 500 28.51 14.14 2.99
CA GLY A 500 29.34 14.02 4.19
C GLY A 500 28.59 13.64 5.47
N LYS A 501 27.25 13.62 5.44
CA LYS A 501 26.41 13.26 6.59
C LYS A 501 26.22 11.75 6.68
N ALA A 502 25.95 11.23 7.88
CA ALA A 502 25.66 9.81 8.07
C ALA A 502 24.37 9.41 7.34
N MET A 503 24.29 8.15 6.90
CA MET A 503 23.05 7.54 6.43
C MET A 503 22.54 6.53 7.45
N VAL A 504 21.22 6.44 7.58
CA VAL A 504 20.55 5.48 8.45
C VAL A 504 19.84 4.45 7.58
N LEU A 505 20.03 3.17 7.89
CA LEU A 505 19.28 2.09 7.27
C LEU A 505 17.83 2.16 7.75
N LYS A 506 16.90 2.39 6.83
CA LYS A 506 15.47 2.47 7.11
C LYS A 506 14.72 1.42 6.30
N ARG A 507 13.71 0.80 6.91
CA ARG A 507 12.67 0.09 6.18
C ARG A 507 11.64 1.11 5.74
N LEU A 508 11.44 1.25 4.43
CA LEU A 508 10.50 2.21 3.89
C LEU A 508 9.07 1.92 4.40
N LYS A 509 8.42 2.98 4.90
CA LYS A 509 7.07 2.92 5.48
C LYS A 509 5.98 3.17 4.44
N ARG A 510 6.39 3.66 3.27
CA ARG A 510 5.60 3.96 2.07
C ARG A 510 6.50 3.82 0.85
N ASP A 511 5.91 3.75 -0.33
CA ASP A 511 6.66 3.82 -1.57
C ASP A 511 7.42 5.18 -1.61
N LEU A 512 8.73 5.12 -1.85
CA LEU A 512 9.55 6.31 -2.08
C LEU A 512 9.71 6.50 -3.59
N VAL A 513 9.16 7.61 -4.09
CA VAL A 513 9.15 7.91 -5.51
C VAL A 513 10.28 8.89 -5.83
N GLN A 514 11.11 8.55 -6.81
CA GLN A 514 12.20 9.39 -7.30
C GLN A 514 12.17 9.50 -8.81
N TYR A 515 12.44 10.69 -9.34
CA TYR A 515 12.60 10.85 -10.78
C TYR A 515 13.94 10.30 -11.22
N ARG A 516 13.92 9.59 -12.34
CA ARG A 516 15.13 9.34 -13.11
C ARG A 516 15.42 10.55 -13.97
N LYS A 517 16.57 11.15 -13.69
CA LYS A 517 17.10 12.28 -14.43
C LYS A 517 18.19 11.80 -15.38
N CYS A 518 18.24 12.39 -16.55
CA CYS A 518 19.42 12.30 -17.39
C CYS A 518 20.48 13.30 -16.90
N HIS A 519 21.73 13.10 -17.31
CA HIS A 519 22.83 14.00 -17.01
C HIS A 519 22.62 15.43 -17.54
N CYS A 520 21.70 15.63 -18.50
CA CYS A 520 21.27 16.95 -18.97
C CYS A 520 20.22 17.63 -18.05
N GLY A 521 19.86 17.01 -16.93
CA GLY A 521 18.89 17.52 -15.95
C GLY A 521 17.43 17.22 -16.27
N LYS A 522 17.13 16.73 -17.48
CA LYS A 522 15.76 16.35 -17.87
C LYS A 522 15.33 15.06 -17.18
N CYS A 523 14.10 15.02 -16.70
CA CYS A 523 13.48 13.80 -16.19
C CYS A 523 12.85 13.04 -17.35
N PHE A 524 12.95 11.72 -17.33
CA PHE A 524 12.38 10.89 -18.39
C PHE A 524 11.65 9.64 -17.87
N ASP A 525 11.83 9.29 -16.59
CA ASP A 525 11.17 8.14 -15.97
C ASP A 525 11.03 8.37 -14.44
N ILE A 526 10.25 7.52 -13.77
CA ILE A 526 10.04 7.50 -12.32
C ILE A 526 10.45 6.14 -11.77
N HIS A 527 11.37 6.15 -10.82
CA HIS A 527 11.71 4.97 -10.04
C HIS A 527 10.93 4.97 -8.71
N THR A 528 10.31 3.83 -8.39
CA THR A 528 9.55 3.65 -7.14
C THR A 528 10.20 2.56 -6.29
N TYR A 529 10.78 2.95 -5.16
CA TYR A 529 11.14 2.00 -4.11
C TYR A 529 9.89 1.61 -3.36
N LYS A 530 9.59 0.31 -3.25
CA LYS A 530 8.35 -0.16 -2.64
C LYS A 530 8.39 -0.05 -1.12
N VAL A 531 7.22 0.14 -0.52
CA VAL A 531 7.02 -0.02 0.93
C VAL A 531 7.63 -1.35 1.40
N GLY A 532 8.34 -1.33 2.51
CA GLY A 532 9.06 -2.46 3.06
C GLY A 532 10.50 -2.63 2.56
N THR A 533 10.93 -1.92 1.51
CA THR A 533 12.33 -1.96 1.05
C THR A 533 13.27 -1.37 2.10
N LEU A 534 14.40 -2.03 2.34
CA LEU A 534 15.53 -1.50 3.12
C LEU A 534 16.35 -0.53 2.27
N LEU A 535 16.52 0.69 2.77
CA LEU A 535 17.20 1.78 2.08
C LEU A 535 18.00 2.60 3.07
N TYR A 536 19.25 2.90 2.75
CA TYR A 536 20.00 3.94 3.47
C TYR A 536 19.48 5.31 3.03
N GLN A 537 19.01 6.10 3.99
CA GLN A 537 18.62 7.49 3.77
C GLN A 537 19.57 8.43 4.51
N CYS A 538 19.96 9.52 3.84
CA CYS A 538 20.76 10.57 4.47
C CYS A 538 20.06 11.13 5.71
N THR A 539 20.80 11.34 6.80
CA THR A 539 20.29 11.99 8.02
C THR A 539 19.84 13.44 7.80
N SER A 540 20.27 14.08 6.71
CA SER A 540 19.78 15.40 6.28
C SER A 540 18.53 15.35 5.41
N TYR A 541 17.92 14.18 5.16
CA TYR A 541 16.64 14.11 4.46
C TYR A 541 15.57 14.93 5.20
N PRO A 542 14.72 15.74 4.52
CA PRO A 542 14.56 15.85 3.06
C PRO A 542 15.48 16.87 2.37
N LYS A 543 16.35 17.61 3.08
CA LYS A 543 17.30 18.57 2.46
C LYS A 543 18.29 17.87 1.53
N CYS A 544 18.67 16.63 1.84
CA CYS A 544 19.44 15.77 0.97
C CYS A 544 18.59 14.57 0.55
N LEU A 545 18.24 14.49 -0.74
CA LEU A 545 17.41 13.42 -1.31
C LEU A 545 18.20 12.16 -1.70
N LEU A 546 19.51 12.14 -1.44
CA LEU A 546 20.36 11.00 -1.74
C LEU A 546 20.00 9.82 -0.84
N ASN A 547 19.74 8.70 -1.49
CA ASN A 547 19.50 7.42 -0.88
C ASN A 547 20.42 6.37 -1.51
N HIS A 548 20.56 5.25 -0.80
CA HIS A 548 21.43 4.17 -1.24
C HIS A 548 20.82 2.82 -0.91
N GLU A 549 20.82 1.91 -1.87
CA GLU A 549 20.20 0.60 -1.72
C GLU A 549 20.99 -0.31 -0.78
N ALA A 550 20.27 -1.21 -0.13
CA ALA A 550 20.83 -2.26 0.71
C ALA A 550 20.34 -3.63 0.24
N HIS A 551 21.08 -4.69 0.58
CA HIS A 551 20.61 -6.06 0.42
C HIS A 551 19.36 -6.29 1.27
N GLN A 552 18.31 -6.85 0.67
CA GLN A 552 16.99 -6.96 1.30
C GLN A 552 16.85 -8.20 2.21
N ARG A 553 17.72 -9.17 2.01
CA ARG A 553 17.80 -10.47 2.67
C ARG A 553 19.25 -10.94 2.69
N ASP A 554 19.55 -11.93 3.51
CA ASP A 554 20.81 -12.66 3.39
C ASP A 554 20.79 -13.46 2.09
N GLU A 555 21.82 -13.31 1.27
CA GLU A 555 21.91 -13.98 -0.02
C GLU A 555 23.34 -14.37 -0.35
N MET A 556 23.50 -15.55 -0.95
CA MET A 556 24.77 -16.03 -1.47
C MET A 556 24.74 -15.89 -2.99
N PHE A 557 25.67 -15.14 -3.54
CA PHE A 557 25.77 -14.98 -4.98
C PHE A 557 26.51 -16.18 -5.57
N SER A 558 25.77 -17.08 -6.24
CA SER A 558 26.23 -18.41 -6.68
C SER A 558 27.51 -18.37 -7.50
N ASP A 559 27.67 -17.33 -8.31
CA ASP A 559 28.76 -17.23 -9.29
C ASP A 559 30.08 -16.81 -8.63
N GLU A 560 30.04 -16.22 -7.42
CA GLU A 560 31.22 -15.61 -6.78
C GLU A 560 31.47 -16.12 -5.35
N LYS A 561 30.60 -16.99 -4.82
CA LYS A 561 30.66 -17.47 -3.40
C LYS A 561 30.74 -16.31 -2.39
N ILE A 562 30.22 -15.14 -2.75
CA ILE A 562 30.15 -13.98 -1.86
C ILE A 562 28.82 -14.05 -1.10
N GLN A 563 28.93 -13.98 0.22
CA GLN A 563 27.78 -13.87 1.11
C GLN A 563 27.49 -12.39 1.39
N TYR A 564 26.27 -11.98 1.09
CA TYR A 564 25.74 -10.67 1.42
C TYR A 564 24.76 -10.78 2.58
N TYR A 565 24.83 -9.81 3.48
CA TYR A 565 23.96 -9.75 4.65
C TYR A 565 22.83 -8.75 4.44
N LYS A 566 21.65 -9.04 4.96
CA LYS A 566 20.52 -8.13 5.00
C LYS A 566 20.94 -6.80 5.63
N GLY A 567 20.69 -5.70 4.92
CA GLY A 567 21.08 -4.36 5.34
C GLY A 567 22.50 -3.94 4.93
N GLN A 568 23.30 -4.82 4.33
CA GLN A 568 24.57 -4.43 3.71
C GLN A 568 24.33 -3.47 2.54
N PRO A 569 25.05 -2.34 2.42
CA PRO A 569 24.90 -1.42 1.30
C PRO A 569 25.39 -2.05 -0.01
N LEU A 570 24.69 -1.83 -1.13
CA LEU A 570 25.02 -2.42 -2.44
C LEU A 570 26.33 -1.88 -3.06
N GLY A 571 26.98 -0.90 -2.43
CA GLY A 571 28.17 -0.24 -2.95
C GLY A 571 28.48 1.05 -2.19
N ILE A 572 29.23 1.95 -2.82
CA ILE A 572 29.59 3.24 -2.21
C ILE A 572 28.50 4.27 -2.57
N PRO A 573 27.88 4.94 -1.58
CA PRO A 573 26.96 6.05 -1.86
C PRO A 573 27.61 7.09 -2.75
N SER A 574 26.86 7.61 -3.71
CA SER A 574 27.37 8.52 -4.72
C SER A 574 26.53 9.79 -4.81
N SER A 575 27.05 10.79 -5.51
CA SER A 575 26.28 11.94 -5.94
C SER A 575 25.15 11.54 -6.89
N GLU A 576 24.22 12.47 -7.12
CA GLU A 576 23.12 12.26 -8.06
C GLU A 576 23.67 12.06 -9.49
N LEU A 577 24.65 12.84 -9.92
CA LEU A 577 25.24 12.72 -11.25
C LEU A 577 25.96 11.37 -11.44
N CYS A 578 26.70 10.93 -10.43
CA CYS A 578 27.33 9.60 -10.46
C CYS A 578 26.28 8.49 -10.50
N LYS A 579 25.19 8.60 -9.72
CA LYS A 579 24.06 7.64 -9.75
C LYS A 579 23.44 7.56 -11.15
N ILE A 580 23.25 8.70 -11.82
CA ILE A 580 22.74 8.77 -13.20
C ILE A 580 23.63 7.97 -14.15
N TYR A 581 24.95 8.20 -14.13
CA TYR A 581 25.85 7.46 -15.03
C TYR A 581 25.93 5.97 -14.70
N ARG A 582 25.86 5.57 -13.43
CA ARG A 582 25.77 4.16 -13.03
C ARG A 582 24.51 3.49 -13.60
N LEU A 583 23.36 4.17 -13.52
CA LEU A 583 22.11 3.66 -14.09
C LEU A 583 22.17 3.58 -15.62
N GLN A 584 22.80 4.56 -16.28
CA GLN A 584 23.03 4.53 -17.72
C GLN A 584 23.87 3.32 -18.14
N ILE A 585 24.90 2.95 -17.38
CA ILE A 585 25.66 1.72 -17.64
C ILE A 585 24.78 0.47 -17.52
N HIS A 586 23.92 0.40 -16.49
CA HIS A 586 23.00 -0.71 -16.34
C HIS A 586 22.02 -0.85 -17.51
N GLU A 587 21.50 0.26 -18.02
CA GLU A 587 20.62 0.28 -19.20
C GLU A 587 21.36 -0.22 -20.46
N ILE A 588 22.57 0.28 -20.70
CA ILE A 588 23.43 -0.19 -21.80
C ILE A 588 23.71 -1.70 -21.68
N MET A 589 24.04 -2.18 -20.48
CA MET A 589 24.24 -3.62 -20.23
C MET A 589 22.98 -4.41 -20.55
N SER A 590 21.80 -3.95 -20.13
CA SER A 590 20.53 -4.63 -20.44
C SER A 590 20.25 -4.72 -21.94
N ILE A 591 20.53 -3.67 -22.70
CA ILE A 591 20.42 -3.67 -24.17
C ILE A 591 21.36 -4.70 -24.78
N LEU A 592 22.63 -4.73 -24.35
CA LEU A 592 23.63 -5.69 -24.84
C LEU A 592 23.30 -7.13 -24.48
N MET A 593 22.84 -7.36 -23.26
CA MET A 593 22.41 -8.68 -22.79
C MET A 593 21.28 -9.22 -23.66
N LYS A 594 20.30 -8.38 -23.99
CA LYS A 594 19.19 -8.77 -24.88
C LYS A 594 19.68 -9.00 -26.32
N LYS A 595 20.47 -8.09 -26.88
CA LYS A 595 20.95 -8.14 -28.27
C LYS A 595 21.87 -9.33 -28.54
N ASN A 596 22.71 -9.69 -27.58
CA ASN A 596 23.76 -10.71 -27.74
C ASN A 596 23.49 -11.99 -26.93
N ASN A 597 22.34 -12.10 -26.26
CA ASN A 597 22.01 -13.19 -25.33
C ASN A 597 23.08 -13.39 -24.23
N TRP A 598 23.60 -12.28 -23.69
CA TRP A 598 24.63 -12.33 -22.63
C TRP A 598 24.03 -12.40 -21.23
N LYS A 599 24.76 -13.05 -20.33
CA LYS A 599 24.57 -12.96 -18.88
C LYS A 599 25.21 -11.68 -18.33
N LYS A 600 24.66 -11.14 -17.24
CA LYS A 600 25.18 -9.95 -16.55
C LYS A 600 26.67 -10.11 -16.16
N SER A 601 27.07 -11.33 -15.78
CA SER A 601 28.44 -11.67 -15.40
C SER A 601 29.44 -11.55 -16.56
N GLN A 602 29.01 -11.70 -17.81
CA GLN A 602 29.84 -11.49 -19.00
C GLN A 602 30.08 -10.00 -19.24
N CYS A 603 29.06 -9.15 -19.06
CA CYS A 603 29.23 -7.70 -19.11
C CYS A 603 30.25 -7.21 -18.07
N TYR A 604 30.19 -7.72 -16.85
CA TYR A 604 31.16 -7.37 -15.80
C TYR A 604 32.58 -7.86 -16.11
N GLN A 605 32.72 -9.01 -16.77
CA GLN A 605 34.03 -9.50 -17.21
C GLN A 605 34.67 -8.54 -18.22
N LEU A 606 33.92 -8.07 -19.22
CA LEU A 606 34.39 -7.08 -20.19
C LEU A 606 34.79 -5.76 -19.52
N ILE A 607 33.96 -5.28 -18.58
CA ILE A 607 34.27 -4.06 -17.83
C ILE A 607 35.56 -4.23 -17.01
N ALA A 608 35.76 -5.40 -16.37
CA ALA A 608 36.96 -5.71 -15.61
C ALA A 608 38.22 -5.67 -16.48
N GLU A 609 38.16 -6.24 -17.68
CA GLU A 609 39.25 -6.22 -18.66
C GLU A 609 39.59 -4.80 -19.12
N TRP A 610 38.58 -3.97 -19.40
CA TRP A 610 38.80 -2.57 -19.77
C TRP A 610 39.42 -1.73 -18.65
N LEU A 611 39.01 -1.99 -17.40
CA LEU A 611 39.52 -1.29 -16.23
C LEU A 611 40.84 -1.88 -15.70
N LYS A 612 41.25 -3.06 -16.19
CA LYS A 612 42.41 -3.83 -15.70
C LYS A 612 42.32 -4.11 -14.19
N VAL A 613 41.14 -4.51 -13.73
CA VAL A 613 40.85 -4.86 -12.34
C VAL A 613 40.28 -6.27 -12.24
N GLU A 614 40.26 -6.81 -11.02
CA GLU A 614 39.51 -8.04 -10.77
C GLU A 614 38.01 -7.82 -10.99
N LYS A 615 37.30 -8.87 -11.41
CA LYS A 615 35.86 -8.81 -11.68
C LYS A 615 35.04 -8.32 -10.48
N SER A 616 35.44 -8.69 -9.27
CA SER A 616 34.84 -8.24 -8.00
C SER A 616 34.88 -6.70 -7.82
N GLN A 617 35.86 -6.04 -8.44
CA GLN A 617 36.04 -4.59 -8.41
C GLN A 617 35.37 -3.87 -9.59
N ALA A 618 34.92 -4.61 -10.61
CA ALA A 618 34.24 -4.09 -11.78
C ALA A 618 32.74 -3.84 -11.56
N HIS A 619 32.23 -3.98 -10.33
CA HIS A 619 30.83 -3.73 -10.04
C HIS A 619 30.49 -2.24 -10.13
N VAL A 620 29.48 -1.89 -10.93
CA VAL A 620 29.07 -0.49 -11.22
C VAL A 620 28.82 0.34 -9.95
N ALA A 621 28.37 -0.28 -8.85
CA ALA A 621 28.14 0.39 -7.58
C ALA A 621 29.42 0.90 -6.87
N LEU A 622 30.61 0.61 -7.42
CA LEU A 622 31.91 1.08 -6.95
C LEU A 622 32.46 2.25 -7.80
N PHE A 623 31.86 2.53 -8.97
CA PHE A 623 32.45 3.43 -9.96
C PHE A 623 32.27 4.90 -9.59
N SER A 624 33.33 5.68 -9.78
CA SER A 624 33.28 7.15 -9.77
C SER A 624 32.70 7.68 -11.08
N ILE A 625 32.47 8.99 -11.18
CA ILE A 625 32.02 9.62 -12.43
C ILE A 625 32.97 9.34 -13.59
N GLU A 626 34.28 9.49 -13.35
CA GLU A 626 35.31 9.28 -14.36
C GLU A 626 35.33 7.83 -14.85
N THR A 627 35.23 6.87 -13.92
CA THR A 627 35.12 5.45 -14.27
C THR A 627 33.86 5.18 -15.08
N CYS A 628 32.72 5.77 -14.69
CA CYS A 628 31.48 5.59 -15.43
C CYS A 628 31.58 6.13 -16.85
N LEU A 629 32.10 7.34 -17.03
CA LEU A 629 32.26 7.96 -18.36
C LEU A 629 33.19 7.13 -19.26
N PHE A 630 34.28 6.61 -18.70
CA PHE A 630 35.19 5.70 -19.42
C PHE A 630 34.46 4.44 -19.90
N VAL A 631 33.72 3.77 -19.01
CA VAL A 631 32.97 2.54 -19.33
C VAL A 631 31.87 2.81 -20.36
N ILE A 632 31.13 3.91 -20.23
CA ILE A 632 30.11 4.32 -21.21
C ILE A 632 30.74 4.55 -22.58
N SER A 633 31.88 5.26 -22.66
CA SER A 633 32.61 5.44 -23.93
C SER A 633 32.98 4.11 -24.55
N LYS A 634 33.53 3.16 -23.76
CA LYS A 634 33.90 1.84 -24.27
C LYS A 634 32.70 1.08 -24.83
N PHE A 635 31.54 1.13 -24.16
CA PHE A 635 30.34 0.50 -24.70
C PHE A 635 29.89 1.13 -26.01
N ILE A 636 29.90 2.46 -26.10
CA ILE A 636 29.50 3.19 -27.32
C ILE A 636 30.44 2.84 -28.47
N ASP A 637 31.76 2.94 -28.25
CA ASP A 637 32.78 2.76 -29.29
C ASP A 637 32.80 1.32 -29.84
N ASN A 638 32.52 0.32 -29.00
CA ASN A 638 32.60 -1.09 -29.41
C ASN A 638 31.28 -1.70 -29.90
N TYR A 639 30.12 -1.16 -29.51
CA TYR A 639 28.82 -1.81 -29.77
C TYR A 639 27.74 -0.93 -30.38
N ASN A 640 28.06 0.34 -30.66
CA ASN A 640 27.18 1.28 -31.38
C ASN A 640 25.76 1.38 -30.78
N ILE A 641 25.66 1.47 -29.43
CA ILE A 641 24.42 1.30 -28.65
C ILE A 641 23.28 2.27 -29.03
N TYR A 642 23.61 3.42 -29.61
CA TYR A 642 22.66 4.49 -29.95
C TYR A 642 22.12 4.43 -31.38
N ASN A 643 22.55 3.43 -32.16
CA ASN A 643 22.01 3.07 -33.48
C ASN A 643 21.31 1.72 -33.40
#